data_AF-A0A936SC43-F1
#
_entry.id   AF-A0A936SC43-F1
#
_cell.length_a   1.000
_cell.length_b   1.000
_cell.length_c   1.000
_cell.angle_alpha   90.00
_cell.angle_beta   90.00
_cell.angle_gamma   90.00
#
_symmetry.space_group_name_H-M   'P 1'
#
loop_
_entity.id
_entity.type
_entity.pdbx_description
1 polymer ?
#
loop_
_entity_poly.entity_id
_entity_poly.type
_entity_poly.pdbx_seq_one_letter_code
_entity_poly.pdbx_strand_id
1 'polypeptide(L)'
;MRDLAMDALVSEKEWASRDEWYMSLLGDETLADMGGYTGLTTLILISPPDRYIEKMIELLKSDNPIVRAAAVKNLLSSIDKAHPEILKAMLPWLEDKNWAKESGDERQAIVLALRQVKLPESVTGLLKVLDERGKRPDYSVNSMENTAANAANTAANATRTSTNTAPAANRPAVNAKKPVTEEAYFPYRISAIGSLGTQADSRAVPALRRVMSDVEAYERPAVVEAILACKGYTVAEQIDALEYSVKRFSSLAAESNSNTDTSELYIYSYSDNRPQAAVGQPMSADELKTRIGGQLMMSGIVSDELAAAVVERIAFLESRDPKMAESLRSIVLRWQNAAINMMLLSDVKRDRAPANGMLRLLAGRATLREKQPSDVFDLRTGSPASVGFAACMIEDSAEYQAIFEGENADTKTALLACGRLIRAPLPLVKVIELTHSGDKRISIAAERYLESEDSPQARAAVLALHPNEAKILGATTAFFVDQQAESELVSTYLDALFASVDSTFAAGRGFFTSDDSTRKDAEDALVKEVKTDADLLGVYAYDGNFVRIYKDKVTFSWDYDKSRYRERPLNATEFDELKALLIENRVDELTPFLSCPTNEYCPGKELVMLGRNGGRRVFVVATPLPPFFAALEKLFTQLKETPGAIKYSLSKDVAGLEIVLADENLHVETVWKQGDDLRVAVTDRVTRKRVKAEIDKTFDELPDADNAPPTDITEGKEESESIDEKRLKLEAKRSLEGVSWRKIVGGADAGSVDQPAGIEFVPVRDGSAVEATTSQWKARVGDTEIRTDPEGLFKVSRGKHTRIRQGWYSDAIVTPNGQWAVAYSYSEEKGQMIVRVNLISGREFPIEGQEYFAYTPMAYVTTLNRVLLVQQNEHEDEGYDDEAELDDAVGEDPGSDQLLLVDPLTGSTQPVSGEFRPLAQQTYRPLQKTLKPNEFWAAIPDIDKNETIVGIYETKTFGFRAILRVPKMTFNSMNMWVDEPEKTIYFVYRGHLLRMPLGK
;
A
#
# COMPACT_ATOMS: atom_id res chain seq x y z
N MET A 1 -14.02 -43.82 -0.17
CA MET A 1 -13.91 -45.19 0.38
C MET A 1 -12.52 -45.78 0.20
N ARG A 2 -11.99 -45.92 -1.04
CA ARG A 2 -10.61 -46.42 -1.24
C ARG A 2 -9.53 -45.47 -0.69
N ASP A 3 -9.72 -44.16 -0.90
CA ASP A 3 -8.82 -43.11 -0.40
C ASP A 3 -8.72 -43.12 1.14
N LEU A 4 -9.86 -43.02 1.83
CA LEU A 4 -9.98 -43.16 3.30
C LEU A 4 -9.38 -44.47 3.85
N ALA A 5 -9.44 -45.57 3.09
CA ALA A 5 -8.84 -46.83 3.51
C ALA A 5 -7.31 -46.81 3.39
N MET A 6 -6.77 -46.14 2.37
CA MET A 6 -5.33 -45.93 2.22
C MET A 6 -4.79 -44.97 3.28
N ASP A 7 -5.49 -43.87 3.58
CA ASP A 7 -5.10 -42.94 4.64
C ASP A 7 -5.06 -43.60 6.02
N ALA A 8 -6.07 -44.44 6.32
CA ALA A 8 -6.08 -45.23 7.56
C ALA A 8 -4.86 -46.15 7.65
N LEU A 9 -4.48 -46.81 6.55
CA LEU A 9 -3.31 -47.70 6.50
C LEU A 9 -1.98 -46.95 6.61
N VAL A 10 -1.90 -45.68 6.20
CA VAL A 10 -0.71 -44.83 6.37
C VAL A 10 -0.53 -44.41 7.83
N SER A 11 -1.62 -44.26 8.58
CA SER A 11 -1.61 -43.91 10.00
C SER A 11 -1.28 -45.06 10.97
N GLU A 12 -1.22 -46.29 10.47
CA GLU A 12 -0.89 -47.49 11.25
C GLU A 12 0.62 -47.68 11.47
N LYS A 13 1.01 -48.36 12.55
CA LYS A 13 2.43 -48.67 12.87
C LYS A 13 3.05 -49.53 11.76
N GLU A 14 4.32 -49.29 11.40
CA GLU A 14 5.03 -50.08 10.37
C GLU A 14 4.85 -51.61 10.57
N TRP A 15 4.45 -52.33 9.52
CA TRP A 15 4.32 -53.80 9.52
C TRP A 15 5.26 -54.45 8.51
N ALA A 16 5.58 -55.72 8.73
CA ALA A 16 6.47 -56.47 7.85
C ALA A 16 5.91 -56.53 6.42
N SER A 17 6.75 -56.27 5.42
CA SER A 17 6.39 -56.20 4.00
C SER A 17 5.45 -55.05 3.59
N ARG A 18 5.23 -54.06 4.47
CA ARG A 18 4.37 -52.90 4.17
C ARG A 18 4.85 -52.17 2.92
N ASP A 19 6.13 -51.84 2.86
CA ASP A 19 6.69 -51.01 1.80
C ASP A 19 6.66 -51.80 0.48
N GLU A 20 6.98 -53.10 0.47
CA GLU A 20 6.85 -53.98 -0.69
C GLU A 20 5.41 -54.11 -1.17
N TRP A 21 4.45 -54.17 -0.25
CA TRP A 21 3.03 -54.18 -0.56
C TRP A 21 2.61 -52.88 -1.23
N TYR A 22 2.96 -51.73 -0.67
CA TYR A 22 2.66 -50.43 -1.29
C TYR A 22 3.35 -50.27 -2.67
N MET A 23 4.59 -50.71 -2.83
CA MET A 23 5.30 -50.67 -4.11
C MET A 23 4.61 -51.56 -5.17
N SER A 24 4.01 -52.68 -4.77
CA SER A 24 3.25 -53.54 -5.69
C SER A 24 2.01 -52.86 -6.27
N LEU A 25 1.48 -51.86 -5.57
CA LEU A 25 0.28 -51.12 -5.98
C LEU A 25 0.56 -50.04 -7.03
N LEU A 26 1.83 -49.67 -7.26
CA LEU A 26 2.23 -48.67 -8.27
C LEU A 26 1.88 -49.08 -9.71
N GLY A 27 1.62 -50.37 -9.95
CA GLY A 27 1.19 -50.88 -11.25
C GLY A 27 -0.33 -50.86 -11.47
N ASP A 28 -1.12 -50.51 -10.46
CA ASP A 28 -2.60 -50.47 -10.54
C ASP A 28 -3.06 -49.11 -11.09
N GLU A 29 -3.54 -49.12 -12.34
CA GLU A 29 -4.03 -47.91 -13.02
C GLU A 29 -5.20 -47.25 -12.28
N THR A 30 -6.02 -48.02 -11.54
CA THR A 30 -7.18 -47.47 -10.82
C THR A 30 -6.78 -46.68 -9.59
N LEU A 31 -5.52 -46.77 -9.15
CA LEU A 31 -4.95 -45.95 -8.09
C LEU A 31 -4.25 -44.70 -8.64
N ALA A 32 -3.86 -44.69 -9.92
CA ALA A 32 -3.21 -43.55 -10.57
C ALA A 32 -4.19 -42.40 -10.87
N ASP A 33 -5.43 -42.72 -11.25
CA ASP A 33 -6.47 -41.76 -11.66
C ASP A 33 -7.32 -41.21 -10.47
N MET A 34 -6.92 -41.47 -9.22
CA MET A 34 -7.54 -40.82 -8.05
C MET A 34 -7.02 -39.38 -7.96
N GLY A 35 -7.90 -38.38 -8.11
CA GLY A 35 -7.60 -36.95 -8.25
C GLY A 35 -7.01 -36.25 -7.01
N GLY A 36 -5.99 -36.84 -6.39
CA GLY A 36 -5.29 -36.35 -5.20
C GLY A 36 -4.01 -37.14 -4.89
N TYR A 37 -3.47 -36.95 -3.68
CA TYR A 37 -2.39 -37.75 -3.12
C TYR A 37 -2.88 -39.18 -2.88
N THR A 38 -2.17 -40.18 -3.39
CA THR A 38 -2.48 -41.58 -3.03
C THR A 38 -1.94 -41.85 -1.62
N GLY A 39 -2.47 -42.80 -0.86
CA GLY A 39 -1.85 -43.15 0.43
C GLY A 39 -0.39 -43.60 0.32
N LEU A 40 0.07 -44.03 -0.86
CA LEU A 40 1.49 -44.25 -1.13
C LEU A 40 2.29 -42.93 -1.19
N THR A 41 1.73 -41.89 -1.79
CA THR A 41 2.33 -40.55 -1.76
C THR A 41 2.33 -39.98 -0.34
N THR A 42 1.26 -40.19 0.42
CA THR A 42 1.21 -39.83 1.85
C THR A 42 2.27 -40.56 2.66
N LEU A 43 2.46 -41.88 2.45
CA LEU A 43 3.51 -42.67 3.10
C LEU A 43 4.91 -42.11 2.80
N ILE A 44 5.16 -41.71 1.55
CA ILE A 44 6.43 -41.12 1.13
C ILE A 44 6.64 -39.74 1.78
N LEU A 45 5.59 -38.91 1.86
CA LEU A 45 5.64 -37.58 2.48
C LEU A 45 5.89 -37.62 3.99
N ILE A 46 5.35 -38.61 4.72
CA ILE A 46 5.53 -38.74 6.18
C ILE A 46 6.79 -39.51 6.58
N SER A 47 7.51 -40.06 5.61
CA SER A 47 8.75 -40.82 5.85
C SER A 47 9.96 -39.88 5.92
N PRO A 48 11.11 -40.33 6.47
CA PRO A 48 12.34 -39.56 6.40
C PRO A 48 12.63 -39.12 4.96
N PRO A 49 13.12 -37.88 4.76
CA PRO A 49 13.58 -37.43 3.46
C PRO A 49 14.53 -38.48 2.85
N ASP A 50 14.46 -38.64 1.54
CA ASP A 50 15.31 -39.53 0.73
C ASP A 50 15.05 -41.04 0.83
N ARG A 51 14.30 -41.52 1.83
CA ARG A 51 14.08 -42.97 2.08
C ARG A 51 13.66 -43.75 0.82
N TYR A 52 12.85 -43.16 -0.06
CA TYR A 52 12.30 -43.84 -1.23
C TYR A 52 12.83 -43.32 -2.58
N ILE A 53 13.70 -42.31 -2.61
CA ILE A 53 14.15 -41.66 -3.85
C ILE A 53 14.85 -42.67 -4.78
N GLU A 54 15.84 -43.43 -4.26
CA GLU A 54 16.57 -44.42 -5.06
C GLU A 54 15.64 -45.47 -5.66
N LYS A 55 14.65 -45.93 -4.87
CA LYS A 55 13.70 -46.93 -5.33
C LYS A 55 12.76 -46.39 -6.40
N MET A 56 12.31 -45.15 -6.26
CA MET A 56 11.48 -44.51 -7.29
C MET A 56 12.27 -44.28 -8.58
N ILE A 57 13.54 -43.86 -8.50
CA ILE A 57 14.43 -43.73 -9.67
C ILE A 57 14.64 -45.10 -10.36
N GLU A 58 14.75 -46.19 -9.60
CA GLU A 58 14.80 -47.54 -10.16
C GLU A 58 13.52 -47.87 -10.94
N LEU A 59 12.35 -47.52 -10.38
CA LEU A 59 11.04 -47.78 -10.99
C LEU A 59 10.79 -46.95 -12.26
N LEU A 60 11.46 -45.82 -12.45
CA LEU A 60 11.46 -45.09 -13.73
C LEU A 60 12.05 -45.91 -14.89
N LYS A 61 12.79 -46.99 -14.61
CA LYS A 61 13.33 -47.93 -15.63
C LYS A 61 12.39 -49.09 -15.94
N SER A 62 11.24 -49.20 -15.26
CA SER A 62 10.24 -50.24 -15.52
C SER A 62 9.76 -50.16 -16.96
N ASP A 63 9.48 -51.31 -17.61
CA ASP A 63 8.87 -51.34 -18.94
C ASP A 63 7.40 -50.89 -18.94
N ASN A 64 6.76 -50.88 -17.77
CA ASN A 64 5.36 -50.49 -17.61
C ASN A 64 5.21 -48.96 -17.45
N PRO A 65 4.54 -48.24 -18.40
CA PRO A 65 4.36 -46.78 -18.33
C PRO A 65 3.53 -46.32 -17.13
N ILE A 66 2.65 -47.16 -16.58
CA ILE A 66 1.84 -46.85 -15.38
C ILE A 66 2.76 -46.80 -14.15
N VAL A 67 3.68 -47.76 -14.03
CA VAL A 67 4.68 -47.79 -12.94
C VAL A 67 5.60 -46.57 -13.04
N ARG A 68 6.01 -46.18 -14.25
CA ARG A 68 6.81 -44.97 -14.47
C ARG A 68 6.03 -43.71 -14.07
N ALA A 69 4.76 -43.58 -14.47
CA ALA A 69 3.91 -42.44 -14.11
C ALA A 69 3.71 -42.32 -12.59
N ALA A 70 3.48 -43.44 -11.91
CA ALA A 70 3.34 -43.46 -10.47
C ALA A 70 4.66 -43.10 -9.75
N ALA A 71 5.80 -43.59 -10.25
CA ALA A 71 7.11 -43.19 -9.72
C ALA A 71 7.41 -41.69 -9.96
N VAL A 72 7.04 -41.15 -11.12
CA VAL A 72 7.11 -39.70 -11.41
C VAL A 72 6.32 -38.90 -10.39
N LYS A 73 5.03 -39.21 -10.20
CA LYS A 73 4.13 -38.46 -9.31
C LYS A 73 4.69 -38.38 -7.88
N ASN A 74 5.32 -39.45 -7.40
CA ASN A 74 5.93 -39.48 -6.07
C ASN A 74 7.30 -38.79 -5.98
N LEU A 75 8.03 -38.69 -7.09
CA LEU A 75 9.31 -37.97 -7.15
C LEU A 75 9.12 -36.45 -7.33
N LEU A 76 7.99 -36.00 -7.89
CA LEU A 76 7.69 -34.56 -8.07
C LEU A 76 7.71 -33.79 -6.75
N SER A 77 7.26 -34.40 -5.64
CA SER A 77 7.30 -33.77 -4.31
C SER A 77 8.71 -33.58 -3.73
N SER A 78 9.72 -34.17 -4.37
CA SER A 78 11.12 -34.15 -3.94
C SER A 78 12.04 -33.46 -4.97
N ILE A 79 11.48 -32.74 -5.95
CA ILE A 79 12.28 -31.98 -6.91
C ILE A 79 12.80 -30.71 -6.26
N ASP A 80 14.12 -30.66 -6.04
CA ASP A 80 14.83 -29.46 -5.61
C ASP A 80 16.28 -29.45 -6.13
N LYS A 81 17.09 -28.49 -5.66
CA LYS A 81 18.51 -28.37 -6.02
C LYS A 81 19.41 -29.44 -5.38
N ALA A 82 18.97 -30.08 -4.30
CA ALA A 82 19.72 -31.11 -3.60
C ALA A 82 19.68 -32.47 -4.33
N HIS A 83 18.65 -32.69 -5.17
CA HIS A 83 18.42 -33.95 -5.88
C HIS A 83 18.38 -33.85 -7.42
N PRO A 84 19.44 -33.35 -8.10
CA PRO A 84 19.46 -33.22 -9.56
C PRO A 84 19.37 -34.56 -10.32
N GLU A 85 19.68 -35.68 -9.67
CA GLU A 85 19.55 -37.04 -10.19
C GLU A 85 18.10 -37.43 -10.51
N ILE A 86 17.12 -36.87 -9.79
CA ILE A 86 15.69 -37.10 -10.05
C ILE A 86 15.32 -36.53 -11.42
N LEU A 87 15.67 -35.26 -11.67
CA LEU A 87 15.43 -34.59 -12.95
C LEU A 87 16.15 -35.31 -14.09
N LYS A 88 17.38 -35.74 -13.86
CA LYS A 88 18.18 -36.49 -14.84
C LYS A 88 17.51 -37.81 -15.23
N ALA A 89 16.93 -38.54 -14.27
CA ALA A 89 16.23 -39.79 -14.54
C ALA A 89 14.93 -39.61 -15.34
N MET A 90 14.31 -38.43 -15.28
CA MET A 90 13.04 -38.13 -15.98
C MET A 90 13.22 -37.49 -17.37
N LEU A 91 14.44 -37.13 -17.78
CA LEU A 91 14.70 -36.52 -19.09
C LEU A 91 14.14 -37.30 -20.30
N PRO A 92 14.11 -38.64 -20.32
CA PRO A 92 13.47 -39.38 -21.41
C PRO A 92 12.01 -38.98 -21.67
N TRP A 93 11.29 -38.48 -20.65
CA TRP A 93 9.91 -38.04 -20.81
C TRP A 93 9.76 -36.70 -21.52
N LEU A 94 10.79 -35.85 -21.46
CA LEU A 94 10.85 -34.65 -22.30
C LEU A 94 11.14 -35.02 -23.76
N GLU A 95 11.77 -36.17 -23.99
CA GLU A 95 12.09 -36.64 -25.33
C GLU A 95 10.99 -37.45 -26.01
N ASP A 96 10.15 -38.14 -25.23
CA ASP A 96 8.99 -38.91 -25.67
C ASP A 96 7.83 -38.70 -24.69
N LYS A 97 6.80 -37.97 -25.11
CA LYS A 97 5.62 -37.69 -24.30
C LYS A 97 4.86 -38.95 -23.84
N ASN A 98 5.00 -40.06 -24.56
CA ASN A 98 4.35 -41.33 -24.22
C ASN A 98 5.19 -42.19 -23.28
N TRP A 99 6.35 -41.71 -22.83
CA TRP A 99 7.23 -42.44 -21.92
C TRP A 99 6.54 -42.71 -20.57
N ALA A 100 5.72 -41.80 -20.04
CA ALA A 100 4.84 -42.06 -18.90
C ALA A 100 3.45 -41.43 -19.15
N LYS A 101 2.42 -41.97 -18.51
CA LYS A 101 1.05 -41.40 -18.54
C LYS A 101 1.06 -40.07 -17.77
N GLU A 102 0.59 -39.00 -18.41
CA GLU A 102 0.41 -37.68 -17.81
C GLU A 102 -1.03 -37.58 -17.29
N SER A 103 -1.20 -37.14 -16.03
CA SER A 103 -2.49 -37.06 -15.33
C SER A 103 -2.88 -35.63 -14.93
N GLY A 104 -1.98 -34.68 -15.12
CA GLY A 104 -2.11 -33.24 -14.85
C GLY A 104 -0.93 -32.49 -15.45
N ASP A 105 -0.31 -31.58 -14.67
CA ASP A 105 0.78 -30.70 -15.12
C ASP A 105 2.18 -31.26 -14.78
N GLU A 106 2.34 -32.58 -14.72
CA GLU A 106 3.58 -33.21 -14.24
C GLU A 106 4.80 -32.92 -15.13
N ARG A 107 4.67 -32.94 -16.47
CA ARG A 107 5.80 -32.57 -17.35
C ARG A 107 6.09 -31.09 -17.29
N GLN A 108 5.08 -30.25 -17.04
CA GLN A 108 5.29 -28.81 -16.82
C GLN A 108 6.16 -28.59 -15.59
N ALA A 109 5.90 -29.31 -14.50
CA ALA A 109 6.70 -29.23 -13.28
C ALA A 109 8.19 -29.56 -13.53
N ILE A 110 8.48 -30.58 -14.34
CA ILE A 110 9.86 -30.94 -14.74
C ILE A 110 10.51 -29.81 -15.56
N VAL A 111 9.80 -29.28 -16.57
CA VAL A 111 10.31 -28.18 -17.39
C VAL A 111 10.59 -26.95 -16.52
N LEU A 112 9.70 -26.60 -15.60
CA LEU A 112 9.88 -25.47 -14.67
C LEU A 112 11.04 -25.70 -13.70
N ALA A 113 11.20 -26.90 -13.17
CA ALA A 113 12.31 -27.24 -12.28
C ALA A 113 13.68 -27.07 -12.94
N LEU A 114 13.78 -27.36 -14.25
CA LEU A 114 15.00 -27.12 -15.05
C LEU A 114 15.36 -25.62 -15.21
N ARG A 115 14.51 -24.69 -14.77
CA ARG A 115 14.91 -23.28 -14.61
C ARG A 115 15.83 -23.05 -13.42
N GLN A 116 15.81 -23.94 -12.44
CA GLN A 116 16.55 -23.79 -11.19
C GLN A 116 17.81 -24.68 -11.10
N VAL A 117 17.93 -25.68 -11.98
CA VAL A 117 19.02 -26.67 -11.99
C VAL A 117 19.73 -26.67 -13.35
N LYS A 118 21.07 -26.58 -13.33
CA LYS A 118 21.91 -26.71 -14.55
C LYS A 118 22.16 -28.18 -14.85
N LEU A 119 21.60 -28.64 -15.96
CA LEU A 119 21.67 -30.00 -16.48
C LEU A 119 21.73 -29.96 -18.03
N PRO A 120 22.90 -29.73 -18.64
CA PRO A 120 23.04 -29.50 -20.09
C PRO A 120 22.53 -30.64 -20.99
N GLU A 121 22.47 -31.87 -20.49
CA GLU A 121 21.86 -33.00 -21.20
C GLU A 121 20.34 -32.82 -21.44
N SER A 122 19.66 -31.98 -20.64
CA SER A 122 18.23 -31.68 -20.79
C SER A 122 17.89 -30.88 -22.04
N VAL A 123 18.87 -30.20 -22.65
CA VAL A 123 18.67 -29.31 -23.82
C VAL A 123 17.98 -30.04 -24.97
N THR A 124 18.34 -31.30 -25.24
CA THR A 124 17.71 -32.10 -26.30
C THR A 124 16.22 -32.30 -26.04
N GLY A 125 15.83 -32.63 -24.81
CA GLY A 125 14.43 -32.79 -24.40
C GLY A 125 13.68 -31.46 -24.42
N LEU A 126 14.26 -30.40 -23.86
CA LEU A 126 13.67 -29.05 -23.86
C LEU A 126 13.40 -28.53 -25.28
N LEU A 127 14.28 -28.82 -26.24
CA LEU A 127 14.07 -28.47 -27.65
C LEU A 127 12.87 -29.18 -28.28
N LYS A 128 12.61 -30.44 -27.91
CA LYS A 128 11.43 -31.17 -28.38
C LYS A 128 10.14 -30.62 -27.76
N VAL A 129 10.19 -30.32 -26.46
CA VAL A 129 9.05 -29.80 -25.69
C VAL A 129 8.68 -28.37 -26.09
N LEU A 130 9.65 -27.56 -26.53
CA LEU A 130 9.44 -26.22 -27.08
C LEU A 130 8.44 -26.20 -28.26
N ASP A 131 8.44 -27.26 -29.07
CA ASP A 131 7.61 -27.42 -30.27
C ASP A 131 6.41 -28.35 -30.08
N GLU A 132 6.17 -28.82 -28.86
CA GLU A 132 5.08 -29.72 -28.57
C GLU A 132 3.73 -29.01 -28.70
N ARG A 133 2.79 -29.63 -29.42
CA ARG A 133 1.46 -29.07 -29.69
C ARG A 133 0.42 -29.75 -28.81
N GLY A 134 -0.33 -28.94 -28.08
CA GLY A 134 -1.55 -29.31 -27.38
C GLY A 134 -2.80 -28.85 -28.14
N LYS A 135 -3.97 -29.32 -27.69
CA LYS A 135 -5.28 -28.88 -28.15
C LYS A 135 -6.03 -28.28 -26.97
N ARG A 136 -6.59 -27.08 -27.13
CA ARG A 136 -7.47 -26.48 -26.12
C ARG A 136 -8.75 -25.97 -26.78
N PRO A 137 -9.86 -25.87 -26.02
CA PRO A 137 -11.04 -25.15 -26.46
C PRO A 137 -10.64 -23.70 -26.80
N ASP A 138 -11.00 -23.21 -27.99
CA ASP A 138 -10.79 -21.83 -28.38
C ASP A 138 -11.80 -20.93 -27.64
N TYR A 139 -11.33 -20.24 -26.60
CA TYR A 139 -12.14 -19.29 -25.85
C TYR A 139 -12.18 -17.89 -26.49
N SER A 140 -11.40 -17.63 -27.56
CA SER A 140 -11.30 -16.31 -28.20
C SER A 140 -12.53 -15.94 -29.02
N VAL A 141 -13.28 -16.95 -29.50
CA VAL A 141 -14.49 -16.75 -30.31
C VAL A 141 -15.58 -16.01 -29.51
N ASN A 142 -15.63 -16.21 -28.18
CA ASN A 142 -16.60 -15.53 -27.31
C ASN A 142 -16.33 -14.02 -27.16
N SER A 143 -15.08 -13.53 -27.31
CA SER A 143 -14.77 -12.10 -27.15
C SER A 143 -14.98 -11.30 -28.44
N MET A 144 -14.68 -11.89 -29.60
CA MET A 144 -14.95 -11.26 -30.91
C MET A 144 -16.44 -11.30 -31.27
N GLU A 145 -17.17 -12.36 -30.93
CA GLU A 145 -18.62 -12.41 -31.12
C GLU A 145 -19.37 -11.43 -30.20
N ASN A 146 -18.89 -11.19 -28.97
CA ASN A 146 -19.44 -10.11 -28.13
C ASN A 146 -19.15 -8.73 -28.71
N THR A 147 -18.00 -8.52 -29.35
CA THR A 147 -17.68 -7.24 -30.00
C THR A 147 -18.49 -7.03 -31.29
N ALA A 148 -18.71 -8.08 -32.08
CA ALA A 148 -19.55 -8.03 -33.28
C ALA A 148 -21.05 -7.96 -32.95
N ALA A 149 -21.50 -8.63 -31.88
CA ALA A 149 -22.86 -8.53 -31.35
C ALA A 149 -23.11 -7.14 -30.75
N ASN A 150 -22.12 -6.55 -30.06
CA ASN A 150 -22.20 -5.17 -29.58
C ASN A 150 -22.18 -4.17 -30.74
N ALA A 151 -21.33 -4.36 -31.76
CA ALA A 151 -21.35 -3.51 -32.95
C ALA A 151 -22.65 -3.62 -33.77
N ALA A 152 -23.23 -4.83 -33.87
CA ALA A 152 -24.51 -5.07 -34.52
C ALA A 152 -25.70 -4.52 -33.70
N ASN A 153 -25.63 -4.59 -32.37
CA ASN A 153 -26.61 -3.97 -31.48
C ASN A 153 -26.52 -2.44 -31.51
N THR A 154 -25.31 -1.88 -31.57
CA THR A 154 -25.08 -0.43 -31.75
C THR A 154 -25.59 0.04 -33.13
N ALA A 155 -25.37 -0.74 -34.19
CA ALA A 155 -25.92 -0.46 -35.51
C ALA A 155 -27.46 -0.58 -35.55
N ALA A 156 -28.04 -1.61 -34.92
CA ALA A 156 -29.49 -1.81 -34.86
C ALA A 156 -30.20 -0.77 -33.97
N ASN A 157 -29.53 -0.27 -32.92
CA ASN A 157 -30.02 0.83 -32.10
C ASN A 157 -29.89 2.19 -32.81
N ALA A 158 -28.87 2.37 -33.66
CA ALA A 158 -28.75 3.53 -34.55
C ALA A 158 -29.82 3.57 -35.65
N THR A 159 -30.32 2.41 -36.13
CA THR A 159 -31.43 2.38 -37.08
C THR A 159 -32.80 2.55 -36.40
N ARG A 160 -32.96 2.11 -35.15
CA ARG A 160 -34.21 2.21 -34.38
C ARG A 160 -34.59 3.64 -33.95
N THR A 161 -33.67 4.59 -33.97
CA THR A 161 -33.97 6.02 -33.77
C THR A 161 -34.61 6.70 -34.99
N SER A 162 -34.80 5.99 -36.11
CA SER A 162 -35.34 6.58 -37.35
C SER A 162 -36.77 6.18 -37.75
N THR A 163 -37.44 5.21 -37.11
CA THR A 163 -38.80 4.81 -37.51
C THR A 163 -39.66 4.30 -36.35
N ASN A 164 -40.67 5.11 -35.96
CA ASN A 164 -41.80 4.72 -35.13
C ASN A 164 -42.95 4.19 -36.01
N THR A 165 -43.26 2.89 -35.98
CA THR A 165 -44.63 2.31 -36.16
C THR A 165 -44.66 0.76 -36.01
N ALA A 166 -45.20 0.27 -34.87
CA ALA A 166 -46.00 -0.96 -34.63
C ALA A 166 -45.47 -2.38 -35.05
N PRO A 167 -46.14 -3.52 -34.69
CA PRO A 167 -45.81 -4.36 -33.53
C PRO A 167 -45.34 -5.81 -33.84
N ALA A 168 -44.67 -6.39 -32.83
CA ALA A 168 -44.27 -7.78 -32.55
C ALA A 168 -44.54 -8.93 -33.56
N ALA A 169 -43.47 -9.64 -33.95
CA ALA A 169 -43.44 -11.11 -34.10
C ALA A 169 -41.99 -11.66 -34.18
N ASN A 170 -41.76 -12.81 -33.53
CA ASN A 170 -40.62 -13.74 -33.62
C ASN A 170 -39.26 -13.35 -33.01
N ARG A 171 -39.04 -13.82 -31.77
CA ARG A 171 -37.71 -14.17 -31.25
C ARG A 171 -37.31 -15.55 -31.81
N PRO A 172 -36.18 -15.72 -32.52
CA PRO A 172 -35.57 -17.03 -32.67
C PRO A 172 -34.85 -17.39 -31.37
N ALA A 173 -35.07 -18.61 -30.89
CA ALA A 173 -34.33 -19.20 -29.79
C ALA A 173 -32.83 -19.25 -30.13
N VAL A 174 -32.01 -18.46 -29.43
CA VAL A 174 -30.56 -18.61 -29.41
C VAL A 174 -30.22 -19.56 -28.28
N ASN A 175 -30.31 -20.86 -28.56
CA ASN A 175 -29.65 -21.90 -27.78
C ASN A 175 -29.35 -23.07 -28.72
N ALA A 176 -28.38 -22.85 -29.61
CA ALA A 176 -27.70 -23.92 -30.32
C ALA A 176 -26.21 -23.82 -29.98
N LYS A 177 -25.74 -24.68 -29.07
CA LYS A 177 -24.30 -24.93 -28.85
C LYS A 177 -23.69 -25.30 -30.20
N LYS A 178 -22.96 -24.37 -30.82
CA LYS A 178 -22.08 -24.69 -31.94
C LYS A 178 -20.82 -25.41 -31.43
N PRO A 179 -20.19 -26.27 -32.24
CA PRO A 179 -18.98 -26.98 -31.85
C PRO A 179 -17.86 -25.97 -31.57
N VAL A 180 -17.22 -26.10 -30.41
CA VAL A 180 -16.03 -25.32 -30.03
C VAL A 180 -14.92 -25.66 -31.03
N THR A 181 -14.36 -24.65 -31.68
CA THR A 181 -13.16 -24.82 -32.51
C THR A 181 -11.97 -25.15 -31.59
N GLU A 182 -11.19 -26.17 -31.95
CA GLU A 182 -9.96 -26.52 -31.23
C GLU A 182 -8.81 -25.65 -31.76
N GLU A 183 -8.17 -24.85 -30.90
CA GLU A 183 -6.94 -24.14 -31.24
C GLU A 183 -5.72 -25.01 -30.90
N ALA A 184 -4.72 -25.03 -31.79
CA ALA A 184 -3.41 -25.62 -31.49
C ALA A 184 -2.59 -24.64 -30.65
N TYR A 185 -2.20 -25.04 -29.44
CA TYR A 185 -1.35 -24.22 -28.55
C TYR A 185 -0.07 -24.99 -28.17
N PHE A 186 0.91 -24.29 -27.60
CA PHE A 186 2.20 -24.87 -27.20
C PHE A 186 2.34 -24.87 -25.67
N PRO A 187 1.87 -25.91 -24.95
CA PRO A 187 1.70 -25.90 -23.49
C PRO A 187 2.96 -25.56 -22.70
N TYR A 188 4.13 -25.94 -23.22
CA TYR A 188 5.39 -25.84 -22.49
C TYR A 188 6.33 -24.76 -23.02
N ARG A 189 5.96 -24.04 -24.08
CA ARG A 189 6.89 -23.18 -24.83
C ARG A 189 7.56 -22.13 -23.95
N ILE A 190 6.78 -21.35 -23.20
CA ILE A 190 7.32 -20.28 -22.34
C ILE A 190 8.21 -20.85 -21.23
N SER A 191 7.78 -21.95 -20.62
CA SER A 191 8.55 -22.67 -19.59
C SER A 191 9.88 -23.15 -20.16
N ALA A 192 9.86 -23.79 -21.35
CA ALA A 192 11.03 -24.32 -22.05
C ALA A 192 12.00 -23.22 -22.49
N ILE A 193 11.53 -22.05 -22.95
CA ILE A 193 12.37 -20.90 -23.27
C ILE A 193 13.22 -20.50 -22.06
N GLY A 194 12.59 -20.32 -20.90
CA GLY A 194 13.30 -19.97 -19.66
C GLY A 194 14.29 -21.05 -19.25
N SER A 195 13.91 -22.33 -19.33
CA SER A 195 14.79 -23.45 -18.96
C SER A 195 15.99 -23.59 -19.89
N LEU A 196 15.80 -23.41 -21.20
CA LEU A 196 16.89 -23.36 -22.19
C LEU A 196 17.87 -22.21 -21.89
N GLY A 197 17.35 -21.05 -21.47
CA GLY A 197 18.15 -19.93 -20.98
C GLY A 197 19.01 -20.31 -19.78
N THR A 198 18.45 -20.97 -18.76
CA THR A 198 19.20 -21.48 -17.59
C THR A 198 20.32 -22.44 -17.99
N GLN A 199 20.08 -23.30 -18.98
CA GLN A 199 21.10 -24.25 -19.45
C GLN A 199 22.27 -23.54 -20.15
N ALA A 200 22.04 -22.34 -20.71
CA ALA A 200 23.06 -21.50 -21.35
C ALA A 200 23.87 -22.24 -22.46
N ASP A 201 23.22 -23.17 -23.16
CA ASP A 201 23.86 -23.99 -24.19
C ASP A 201 23.60 -23.42 -25.60
N SER A 202 24.67 -23.20 -26.36
CA SER A 202 24.62 -22.66 -27.73
C SER A 202 23.77 -23.48 -28.71
N ARG A 203 23.56 -24.78 -28.46
CA ARG A 203 22.70 -25.65 -29.29
C ARG A 203 21.25 -25.18 -29.33
N ALA A 204 20.80 -24.41 -28.33
CA ALA A 204 19.44 -23.89 -28.27
C ALA A 204 19.21 -22.67 -29.19
N VAL A 205 20.27 -21.94 -29.56
CA VAL A 205 20.17 -20.66 -30.28
C VAL A 205 19.35 -20.75 -31.58
N PRO A 206 19.54 -21.74 -32.48
CA PRO A 206 18.75 -21.82 -33.71
C PRO A 206 17.25 -21.97 -33.45
N ALA A 207 16.86 -22.76 -32.44
CA ALA A 207 15.45 -22.96 -32.09
C ALA A 207 14.85 -21.72 -31.42
N LEU A 208 15.58 -21.08 -30.50
CA LEU A 208 15.16 -19.84 -29.85
C LEU A 208 14.97 -18.70 -30.87
N ARG A 209 15.88 -18.58 -31.85
CA ARG A 209 15.74 -17.59 -32.93
C ARG A 209 14.52 -17.85 -33.80
N ARG A 210 14.20 -19.12 -34.08
CA ARG A 210 13.00 -19.48 -34.84
C ARG A 210 11.72 -19.07 -34.11
N VAL A 211 11.60 -19.39 -32.83
CA VAL A 211 10.37 -19.11 -32.07
C VAL A 211 10.14 -17.62 -31.78
N MET A 212 11.14 -16.76 -31.96
CA MET A 212 11.04 -15.31 -31.72
C MET A 212 9.86 -14.64 -32.46
N SER A 213 9.52 -15.12 -33.67
CA SER A 213 8.39 -14.60 -34.46
C SER A 213 7.08 -15.34 -34.20
N ASP A 214 7.15 -16.48 -33.51
CA ASP A 214 6.02 -17.40 -33.25
C ASP A 214 5.40 -17.21 -31.86
N VAL A 215 6.00 -16.35 -31.03
CA VAL A 215 5.56 -16.05 -29.66
C VAL A 215 4.83 -14.71 -29.59
N GLU A 216 4.02 -14.55 -28.55
CA GLU A 216 3.33 -13.30 -28.24
C GLU A 216 4.34 -12.19 -27.91
N ALA A 217 3.95 -10.94 -28.12
CA ALA A 217 4.88 -9.83 -27.97
C ALA A 217 5.40 -9.67 -26.53
N TYR A 218 4.60 -10.07 -25.53
CA TYR A 218 5.00 -10.10 -24.11
C TYR A 218 5.98 -11.25 -23.78
N GLU A 219 6.07 -12.30 -24.61
CA GLU A 219 6.95 -13.46 -24.42
C GLU A 219 8.34 -13.25 -25.05
N ARG A 220 8.46 -12.34 -26.02
CA ARG A 220 9.72 -12.02 -26.73
C ARG A 220 10.89 -11.64 -25.81
N PRO A 221 10.71 -10.88 -24.71
CA PRO A 221 11.80 -10.59 -23.78
C PRO A 221 12.46 -11.86 -23.23
N ALA A 222 11.67 -12.87 -22.85
CA ALA A 222 12.19 -14.15 -22.36
C ALA A 222 12.99 -14.90 -23.43
N VAL A 223 12.60 -14.79 -24.72
CA VAL A 223 13.35 -15.38 -25.84
C VAL A 223 14.68 -14.66 -26.03
N VAL A 224 14.71 -13.32 -25.99
CA VAL A 224 15.94 -12.52 -26.12
C VAL A 224 16.91 -12.84 -24.98
N GLU A 225 16.41 -12.91 -23.75
CA GLU A 225 17.18 -13.29 -22.56
C GLU A 225 17.79 -14.69 -22.72
N ALA A 226 17.00 -15.68 -23.14
CA ALA A 226 17.50 -17.03 -23.37
C ALA A 226 18.59 -17.09 -24.46
N ILE A 227 18.44 -16.34 -25.56
CA ILE A 227 19.47 -16.27 -26.61
C ILE A 227 20.75 -15.60 -26.09
N LEU A 228 20.64 -14.54 -25.28
CA LEU A 228 21.79 -13.89 -24.62
C LEU A 228 22.53 -14.90 -23.73
N ALA A 229 21.82 -15.63 -22.87
CA ALA A 229 22.39 -16.65 -22.00
C ALA A 229 23.10 -17.77 -22.79
N CYS A 230 22.52 -18.18 -23.92
CA CYS A 230 23.11 -19.17 -24.84
C CYS A 230 24.23 -18.62 -25.74
N LYS A 231 24.72 -17.39 -25.49
CA LYS A 231 25.77 -16.71 -26.28
C LYS A 231 25.43 -16.55 -27.77
N GLY A 232 24.15 -16.35 -28.07
CA GLY A 232 23.66 -16.26 -29.45
C GLY A 232 23.91 -14.92 -30.15
N TYR A 233 24.40 -13.91 -29.44
CA TYR A 233 24.76 -12.58 -29.98
C TYR A 233 26.26 -12.31 -29.80
N THR A 234 26.86 -11.69 -30.80
CA THR A 234 28.26 -11.24 -30.73
C THR A 234 28.41 -10.05 -29.79
N VAL A 235 29.63 -9.82 -29.28
CA VAL A 235 29.94 -8.65 -28.44
C VAL A 235 29.67 -7.34 -29.19
N ALA A 236 29.96 -7.28 -30.50
CA ALA A 236 29.71 -6.11 -31.32
C ALA A 236 28.21 -5.79 -31.44
N GLU A 237 27.35 -6.80 -31.63
CA GLU A 237 25.90 -6.62 -31.64
C GLU A 237 25.37 -6.14 -30.29
N GLN A 238 25.93 -6.64 -29.18
CA GLN A 238 25.55 -6.24 -27.83
C GLN A 238 25.94 -4.78 -27.53
N ILE A 239 27.14 -4.35 -27.93
CA ILE A 239 27.58 -2.94 -27.80
C ILE A 239 26.71 -2.01 -28.66
N ASP A 240 26.45 -2.38 -29.92
CA ASP A 240 25.59 -1.59 -30.81
C ASP A 240 24.17 -1.47 -30.25
N ALA A 241 23.62 -2.54 -29.67
CA ALA A 241 22.32 -2.51 -28.99
C ALA A 241 22.32 -1.61 -27.75
N LEU A 242 23.37 -1.64 -26.92
CA LEU A 242 23.51 -0.75 -25.77
C LEU A 242 23.56 0.72 -26.19
N GLU A 243 24.40 1.08 -27.16
CA GLU A 243 24.49 2.46 -27.66
C GLU A 243 23.19 2.92 -28.32
N TYR A 244 22.51 2.04 -29.06
CA TYR A 244 21.20 2.33 -29.65
C TYR A 244 20.17 2.65 -28.56
N SER A 245 20.08 1.80 -27.54
CA SER A 245 19.16 2.01 -26.42
C SER A 245 19.45 3.31 -25.68
N VAL A 246 20.71 3.61 -25.35
CA VAL A 246 21.10 4.88 -24.71
C VAL A 246 20.68 6.11 -25.53
N LYS A 247 20.93 6.11 -26.84
CA LYS A 247 20.52 7.22 -27.73
C LYS A 247 19.01 7.41 -27.71
N ARG A 248 18.27 6.30 -27.78
CA ARG A 248 16.81 6.30 -27.76
C ARG A 248 16.24 6.82 -26.45
N PHE A 249 16.79 6.40 -25.31
CA PHE A 249 16.37 6.90 -24.00
C PHE A 249 16.63 8.40 -23.87
N SER A 250 17.82 8.85 -24.31
CA SER A 250 18.17 10.27 -24.29
C SER A 250 17.21 11.12 -25.14
N SER A 251 16.75 10.61 -26.28
CA SER A 251 15.74 11.32 -27.09
C SER A 251 14.36 11.35 -26.43
N LEU A 252 13.92 10.24 -25.82
CA LEU A 252 12.61 10.17 -25.15
C LEU A 252 12.56 11.07 -23.91
N ALA A 253 13.63 11.11 -23.10
CA ALA A 253 13.73 12.00 -21.94
C ALA A 253 13.69 13.49 -22.32
N ALA A 254 14.27 13.84 -23.48
CA ALA A 254 14.20 15.21 -24.00
C ALA A 254 12.79 15.59 -24.49
N GLU A 255 11.97 14.61 -24.91
CA GLU A 255 10.59 14.81 -25.34
C GLU A 255 9.62 14.91 -24.14
N SER A 256 9.95 14.32 -22.99
CA SER A 256 9.10 14.28 -21.78
C SER A 256 9.31 15.44 -20.79
N ASN A 257 10.20 16.41 -21.05
CA ASN A 257 10.53 17.53 -20.14
C ASN A 257 10.92 17.10 -18.71
N SER A 258 11.44 15.88 -18.54
CA SER A 258 11.78 15.30 -17.24
C SER A 258 13.29 15.32 -17.02
N ASN A 259 13.76 15.92 -15.91
CA ASN A 259 15.14 15.80 -15.45
C ASN A 259 15.33 14.42 -14.80
N THR A 260 15.58 13.40 -15.63
CA THR A 260 15.59 12.00 -15.15
C THR A 260 16.99 11.50 -14.81
N ASP A 261 17.13 11.00 -13.58
CA ASP A 261 18.26 10.19 -13.12
C ASP A 261 18.16 8.75 -13.66
N THR A 262 19.27 8.04 -13.64
CA THR A 262 19.52 6.66 -14.08
C THR A 262 18.59 5.60 -13.48
N SER A 263 17.92 5.87 -12.36
CA SER A 263 16.90 5.00 -11.77
C SER A 263 15.61 4.95 -12.61
N GLU A 264 15.29 5.99 -13.37
CA GLU A 264 14.14 6.03 -14.29
C GLU A 264 14.39 5.37 -15.65
N LEU A 265 15.64 5.01 -15.99
CA LEU A 265 15.94 4.16 -17.16
C LEU A 265 15.21 2.81 -17.08
N TYR A 266 14.85 2.39 -15.86
CA TYR A 266 14.03 1.21 -15.57
C TYR A 266 12.59 1.33 -16.10
N ILE A 267 11.91 2.43 -15.78
CA ILE A 267 10.46 2.63 -16.00
C ILE A 267 10.15 2.74 -17.50
N TYR A 268 11.01 3.41 -18.28
CA TYR A 268 10.79 3.65 -19.70
C TYR A 268 11.11 2.45 -20.62
N SER A 269 11.82 1.44 -20.13
CA SER A 269 12.06 0.21 -20.90
C SER A 269 10.79 -0.62 -21.12
N TYR A 270 9.76 -0.42 -20.28
CA TYR A 270 8.46 -1.10 -20.35
C TYR A 270 7.36 -0.26 -21.02
N SER A 271 7.48 1.07 -21.08
CA SER A 271 6.44 1.98 -21.57
C SER A 271 6.52 2.32 -23.07
N ASP A 272 7.17 1.47 -23.88
CA ASP A 272 7.28 1.69 -25.32
C ASP A 272 5.95 1.41 -26.04
N ASN A 273 5.14 2.46 -26.22
CA ASN A 273 3.83 2.43 -26.91
C ASN A 273 3.92 2.26 -28.44
N ARG A 274 5.06 1.85 -28.99
CA ARG A 274 5.16 1.58 -30.43
C ARG A 274 4.36 0.32 -30.82
N PRO A 275 3.82 0.26 -32.06
CA PRO A 275 3.20 -0.94 -32.58
C PRO A 275 4.22 -2.09 -32.54
N GLN A 276 3.98 -3.07 -31.66
CA GLN A 276 4.77 -4.29 -31.61
C GLN A 276 4.40 -5.15 -32.84
N ALA A 277 5.38 -5.81 -33.46
CA ALA A 277 5.08 -6.71 -34.56
C ALA A 277 4.09 -7.78 -34.08
N ALA A 278 2.96 -7.96 -34.77
CA ALA A 278 1.97 -8.98 -34.42
C ALA A 278 2.57 -10.39 -34.46
N VAL A 279 1.91 -11.38 -33.86
CA VAL A 279 2.32 -12.79 -33.95
C VAL A 279 2.45 -13.20 -35.42
N GLY A 280 3.55 -13.87 -35.76
CA GLY A 280 3.88 -14.28 -37.13
C GLY A 280 4.58 -13.22 -37.99
N GLN A 281 4.78 -12.00 -37.48
CA GLN A 281 5.60 -10.98 -38.15
C GLN A 281 7.03 -10.96 -37.60
N PRO A 282 8.07 -10.83 -38.47
CA PRO A 282 9.45 -10.73 -38.01
C PRO A 282 9.69 -9.43 -37.26
N MET A 283 10.45 -9.53 -36.17
CA MET A 283 10.91 -8.39 -35.39
C MET A 283 11.81 -7.48 -36.24
N SER A 284 11.63 -6.16 -36.14
CA SER A 284 12.54 -5.20 -36.78
C SER A 284 13.92 -5.20 -36.12
N ALA A 285 14.96 -4.81 -36.85
CA ALA A 285 16.32 -4.69 -36.28
C ALA A 285 16.38 -3.71 -35.10
N ASP A 286 15.60 -2.64 -35.16
CA ASP A 286 15.49 -1.62 -34.11
C ASP A 286 14.77 -2.14 -32.86
N GLU A 287 13.69 -2.91 -33.03
CA GLU A 287 13.00 -3.60 -31.93
C GLU A 287 13.95 -4.59 -31.25
N LEU A 288 14.71 -5.36 -32.04
CA LEU A 288 15.69 -6.31 -31.50
C LEU A 288 16.79 -5.63 -30.70
N LYS A 289 17.38 -4.54 -31.22
CA LYS A 289 18.39 -3.74 -30.50
C LYS A 289 17.84 -3.16 -29.21
N THR A 290 16.61 -2.63 -29.24
CA THR A 290 15.94 -2.09 -28.05
C THR A 290 15.81 -3.16 -26.97
N ARG A 291 15.38 -4.38 -27.34
CA ARG A 291 15.21 -5.50 -26.40
C ARG A 291 16.55 -6.00 -25.85
N ILE A 292 17.57 -6.17 -26.70
CA ILE A 292 18.91 -6.59 -26.26
C ILE A 292 19.52 -5.54 -25.31
N GLY A 293 19.51 -4.27 -25.71
CA GLY A 293 20.07 -3.18 -24.91
C GLY A 293 19.33 -3.01 -23.59
N GLY A 294 17.99 -3.09 -23.60
CA GLY A 294 17.18 -3.07 -22.39
C GLY A 294 17.52 -4.21 -21.41
N GLN A 295 17.68 -5.44 -21.92
CA GLN A 295 18.07 -6.58 -21.09
C GLN A 295 19.47 -6.41 -20.49
N LEU A 296 20.45 -5.94 -21.28
CA LEU A 296 21.82 -5.73 -20.82
C LEU A 296 21.93 -4.60 -19.78
N MET A 297 21.12 -3.56 -19.91
CA MET A 297 21.04 -2.46 -18.92
C MET A 297 20.48 -2.93 -17.58
N MET A 298 19.60 -3.94 -17.60
CA MET A 298 18.99 -4.53 -16.41
C MET A 298 19.82 -5.64 -15.77
N SER A 299 20.79 -6.20 -16.49
CA SER A 299 21.59 -7.32 -15.99
C SER A 299 22.64 -6.88 -14.97
N GLY A 300 22.77 -7.64 -13.88
CA GLY A 300 23.90 -7.52 -12.93
C GLY A 300 25.12 -8.37 -13.31
N ILE A 301 24.95 -9.34 -14.22
CA ILE A 301 25.99 -10.26 -14.64
C ILE A 301 26.03 -10.30 -16.17
N VAL A 302 27.17 -9.95 -16.74
CA VAL A 302 27.44 -10.10 -18.18
C VAL A 302 28.71 -10.93 -18.39
N SER A 303 28.99 -11.29 -19.64
CA SER A 303 30.25 -11.97 -19.95
C SER A 303 31.45 -11.05 -19.74
N ASP A 304 32.59 -11.61 -19.31
CA ASP A 304 33.81 -10.84 -19.09
C ASP A 304 34.31 -10.19 -20.38
N GLU A 305 34.11 -10.84 -21.53
CA GLU A 305 34.46 -10.29 -22.84
C GLU A 305 33.63 -9.06 -23.18
N LEU A 306 32.32 -9.06 -22.88
CA LEU A 306 31.48 -7.88 -23.08
C LEU A 306 31.90 -6.75 -22.14
N ALA A 307 32.12 -7.06 -20.85
CA ALA A 307 32.52 -6.05 -19.86
C ALA A 307 33.83 -5.36 -20.27
N ALA A 308 34.85 -6.13 -20.67
CA ALA A 308 36.12 -5.59 -21.15
C ALA A 308 35.94 -4.72 -22.41
N ALA A 309 35.17 -5.22 -23.40
CA ALA A 309 34.93 -4.48 -24.63
C ALA A 309 34.15 -3.18 -24.41
N VAL A 310 33.22 -3.14 -23.46
CA VAL A 310 32.50 -1.91 -23.08
C VAL A 310 33.42 -0.93 -22.37
N VAL A 311 34.34 -1.38 -21.51
CA VAL A 311 35.36 -0.50 -20.89
C VAL A 311 36.26 0.14 -21.95
N GLU A 312 36.75 -0.65 -22.90
CA GLU A 312 37.53 -0.12 -24.04
C GLU A 312 36.70 0.86 -24.87
N ARG A 313 35.42 0.56 -25.08
CA ARG A 313 34.51 1.41 -25.82
C ARG A 313 34.24 2.73 -25.10
N ILE A 314 34.06 2.71 -23.78
CA ILE A 314 33.93 3.91 -22.95
C ILE A 314 35.18 4.78 -23.13
N ALA A 315 36.38 4.22 -22.96
CA ALA A 315 37.64 4.95 -23.12
C ALA A 315 37.79 5.58 -24.51
N PHE A 316 37.38 4.88 -25.56
CA PHE A 316 37.35 5.43 -26.92
C PHE A 316 36.36 6.59 -27.07
N LEU A 317 35.19 6.49 -26.44
CA LEU A 317 34.12 7.49 -26.52
C LEU A 317 34.40 8.73 -25.66
N GLU A 318 35.20 8.66 -24.61
CA GLU A 318 35.51 9.82 -23.74
C GLU A 318 35.94 11.07 -24.50
N SER A 319 36.71 10.90 -25.59
CA SER A 319 37.19 12.03 -26.41
C SER A 319 36.27 12.39 -27.59
N ARG A 320 35.29 11.54 -27.92
CA ARG A 320 34.48 11.64 -29.15
C ARG A 320 33.01 11.92 -28.87
N ASP A 321 32.46 11.27 -27.87
CA ASP A 321 31.09 11.42 -27.39
C ASP A 321 31.08 11.23 -25.85
N PRO A 322 31.46 12.28 -25.09
CA PRO A 322 31.55 12.21 -23.64
C PRO A 322 30.23 11.83 -22.97
N LYS A 323 29.09 12.25 -23.55
CA LYS A 323 27.75 11.95 -23.02
C LYS A 323 27.40 10.47 -23.13
N MET A 324 27.72 9.85 -24.28
CA MET A 324 27.57 8.40 -24.43
C MET A 324 28.49 7.64 -23.48
N ALA A 325 29.74 8.08 -23.33
CA ALA A 325 30.68 7.46 -22.39
C ALA A 325 30.16 7.50 -20.95
N GLU A 326 29.62 8.65 -20.50
CA GLU A 326 29.00 8.80 -19.18
C GLU A 326 27.77 7.91 -18.99
N SER A 327 26.90 7.82 -20.01
CA SER A 327 25.72 6.96 -19.96
C SER A 327 26.07 5.47 -19.85
N LEU A 328 27.07 5.02 -20.62
CA LEU A 328 27.59 3.65 -20.53
C LEU A 328 28.26 3.39 -19.18
N ARG A 329 28.97 4.37 -18.62
CA ARG A 329 29.56 4.28 -17.27
C ARG A 329 28.50 4.02 -16.22
N SER A 330 27.37 4.73 -16.28
CA SER A 330 26.24 4.52 -15.37
C SER A 330 25.62 3.12 -15.50
N ILE A 331 25.50 2.60 -16.73
CA ILE A 331 24.96 1.25 -16.98
C ILE A 331 25.86 0.18 -16.36
N VAL A 332 27.17 0.24 -16.61
CA VAL A 332 28.11 -0.80 -16.15
C VAL A 332 28.29 -0.81 -14.63
N LEU A 333 27.83 0.22 -13.89
CA LEU A 333 27.85 0.19 -12.43
C LEU A 333 27.11 -1.03 -11.88
N ARG A 334 26.11 -1.58 -12.56
CA ARG A 334 25.38 -2.78 -12.10
C ARG A 334 26.15 -4.08 -12.35
N TRP A 335 27.14 -4.06 -13.24
CA TRP A 335 27.87 -5.26 -13.68
C TRP A 335 28.98 -5.62 -12.69
N GLN A 336 28.97 -6.86 -12.21
CA GLN A 336 29.90 -7.34 -11.16
C GLN A 336 31.28 -7.82 -11.67
N ASN A 337 31.62 -7.59 -12.94
CA ASN A 337 32.85 -8.07 -13.56
C ASN A 337 34.11 -7.33 -13.06
N ALA A 338 35.25 -8.03 -13.02
CA ALA A 338 36.53 -7.49 -12.54
C ALA A 338 37.05 -6.31 -13.40
N ALA A 339 36.80 -6.34 -14.72
CA ALA A 339 37.15 -5.25 -15.63
C ALA A 339 36.47 -3.93 -15.25
N ILE A 340 35.24 -3.97 -14.75
CA ILE A 340 34.51 -2.79 -14.30
C ILE A 340 35.09 -2.26 -12.99
N ASN A 341 35.42 -3.15 -12.04
CA ASN A 341 36.07 -2.75 -10.79
C ASN A 341 37.41 -2.04 -11.05
N MET A 342 38.24 -2.56 -11.96
CA MET A 342 39.52 -1.92 -12.33
C MET A 342 39.30 -0.55 -12.96
N MET A 343 38.31 -0.39 -13.85
CA MET A 343 37.96 0.90 -14.42
C MET A 343 37.60 1.90 -13.32
N LEU A 344 36.70 1.52 -12.39
CA LEU A 344 36.26 2.39 -11.29
C LEU A 344 37.41 2.77 -10.34
N LEU A 345 38.27 1.82 -9.97
CA LEU A 345 39.46 2.10 -9.15
C LEU A 345 40.42 3.07 -9.86
N SER A 346 40.62 2.89 -11.17
CA SER A 346 41.42 3.81 -12.00
C SER A 346 40.79 5.21 -12.07
N ASP A 347 39.46 5.29 -12.14
CA ASP A 347 38.76 6.58 -12.11
C ASP A 347 38.89 7.27 -10.75
N VAL A 348 38.82 6.55 -9.63
CA VAL A 348 39.09 7.09 -8.28
C VAL A 348 40.51 7.64 -8.21
N LYS A 349 41.49 6.86 -8.67
CA LYS A 349 42.91 7.26 -8.69
C LYS A 349 43.14 8.58 -9.43
N ARG A 350 42.34 8.82 -10.47
CA ARG A 350 42.42 9.99 -11.37
C ARG A 350 41.43 11.11 -11.03
N ASP A 351 40.69 10.99 -9.93
CA ASP A 351 39.69 11.96 -9.48
C ASP A 351 38.54 12.18 -10.50
N ARG A 352 38.05 11.08 -11.08
CA ARG A 352 36.96 11.06 -12.09
C ARG A 352 35.81 10.14 -11.73
N ALA A 353 35.89 9.43 -10.61
CA ALA A 353 34.84 8.46 -10.25
C ALA A 353 33.54 9.20 -9.86
N PRO A 354 32.39 8.80 -10.40
CA PRO A 354 31.10 9.33 -9.95
C PRO A 354 30.78 8.83 -8.53
N ALA A 355 29.93 9.55 -7.81
CA ALA A 355 29.54 9.21 -6.43
C ALA A 355 29.02 7.77 -6.31
N ASN A 356 28.14 7.32 -7.22
CA ASN A 356 27.63 5.95 -7.25
C ASN A 356 28.74 4.91 -7.48
N GLY A 357 29.77 5.24 -8.27
CA GLY A 357 30.95 4.39 -8.45
C GLY A 357 31.76 4.26 -7.17
N MET A 358 31.94 5.35 -6.43
CA MET A 358 32.62 5.34 -5.13
C MET A 358 31.83 4.53 -4.09
N LEU A 359 30.50 4.72 -4.00
CA LEU A 359 29.63 3.94 -3.10
C LEU A 359 29.70 2.44 -3.41
N ARG A 360 29.64 2.06 -4.68
CA ARG A 360 29.79 0.67 -5.11
C ARG A 360 31.12 0.07 -4.65
N LEU A 361 32.23 0.78 -4.86
CA LEU A 361 33.55 0.32 -4.46
C LEU A 361 33.64 0.15 -2.93
N LEU A 362 33.11 1.11 -2.17
CA LEU A 362 33.05 1.00 -0.70
C LEU A 362 32.18 -0.18 -0.26
N ALA A 363 31.04 -0.43 -0.91
CA ALA A 363 30.16 -1.55 -0.57
C ALA A 363 30.87 -2.90 -0.81
N GLY A 364 31.63 -3.00 -1.91
CA GLY A 364 32.41 -4.19 -2.27
C GLY A 364 33.82 -4.25 -1.67
N ARG A 365 34.20 -3.35 -0.75
CA ARG A 365 35.60 -3.17 -0.32
C ARG A 365 36.25 -4.43 0.23
N ALA A 366 35.53 -5.23 1.02
CA ALA A 366 36.03 -6.50 1.56
C ALA A 366 36.38 -7.49 0.44
N THR A 367 35.49 -7.66 -0.54
CA THR A 367 35.72 -8.52 -1.71
C THR A 367 36.85 -8.00 -2.59
N LEU A 368 36.98 -6.67 -2.74
CA LEU A 368 38.06 -6.06 -3.52
C LEU A 368 39.42 -6.23 -2.86
N ARG A 369 39.52 -6.10 -1.52
CA ARG A 369 40.74 -6.41 -0.78
C ARG A 369 41.18 -7.87 -0.96
N GLU A 370 40.22 -8.80 -1.01
CA GLU A 370 40.49 -10.22 -1.19
C GLU A 370 40.90 -10.55 -2.64
N LYS A 371 40.13 -10.09 -3.63
CA LYS A 371 40.28 -10.51 -5.03
C LYS A 371 41.18 -9.63 -5.88
N GLN A 372 41.35 -8.36 -5.51
CA GLN A 372 42.11 -7.35 -6.27
C GLN A 372 43.00 -6.47 -5.35
N PRO A 373 43.79 -7.05 -4.44
CA PRO A 373 44.55 -6.28 -3.45
C PRO A 373 45.52 -5.28 -4.08
N SER A 374 46.20 -5.66 -5.17
CA SER A 374 47.15 -4.78 -5.86
C SER A 374 46.50 -3.50 -6.38
N ASP A 375 45.30 -3.62 -6.94
CA ASP A 375 44.56 -2.50 -7.53
C ASP A 375 44.06 -1.54 -6.44
N VAL A 376 43.65 -2.08 -5.29
CA VAL A 376 43.26 -1.29 -4.12
C VAL A 376 44.48 -0.55 -3.53
N PHE A 377 45.63 -1.23 -3.39
CA PHE A 377 46.85 -0.61 -2.89
C PHE A 377 47.39 0.50 -3.80
N ASP A 378 47.24 0.36 -5.12
CA ASP A 378 47.70 1.34 -6.10
C ASP A 378 47.00 2.71 -5.97
N LEU A 379 45.81 2.77 -5.36
CA LEU A 379 45.10 4.02 -5.06
C LEU A 379 45.91 4.99 -4.20
N ARG A 380 46.85 4.49 -3.39
CA ARG A 380 47.75 5.33 -2.56
C ARG A 380 48.69 6.22 -3.38
N THR A 381 48.85 5.93 -4.67
CA THR A 381 49.69 6.71 -5.59
C THR A 381 48.90 7.71 -6.42
N GLY A 382 47.60 7.86 -6.16
CA GLY A 382 46.69 8.76 -6.88
C GLY A 382 46.66 10.20 -6.33
N SER A 383 45.54 10.88 -6.60
CA SER A 383 45.25 12.21 -6.05
C SER A 383 45.17 12.20 -4.51
N PRO A 384 45.27 13.35 -3.82
CA PRO A 384 45.05 13.44 -2.39
C PRO A 384 43.73 12.83 -1.90
N ALA A 385 42.64 13.00 -2.66
CA ALA A 385 41.35 12.39 -2.36
C ALA A 385 41.39 10.86 -2.51
N SER A 386 42.07 10.35 -3.55
CA SER A 386 42.32 8.91 -3.74
C SER A 386 43.07 8.31 -2.56
N VAL A 387 44.05 9.01 -1.97
CA VAL A 387 44.77 8.54 -0.78
C VAL A 387 43.83 8.39 0.43
N GLY A 388 42.95 9.37 0.67
CA GLY A 388 41.95 9.30 1.74
C GLY A 388 40.94 8.16 1.53
N PHE A 389 40.49 7.97 0.29
CA PHE A 389 39.61 6.86 -0.10
C PHE A 389 40.31 5.49 0.04
N ALA A 390 41.59 5.40 -0.34
CA ALA A 390 42.38 4.18 -0.26
C ALA A 390 42.45 3.66 1.19
N ALA A 391 42.65 4.57 2.16
CA ALA A 391 42.70 4.20 3.57
C ALA A 391 41.40 3.53 4.03
N CYS A 392 40.22 4.03 3.62
CA CYS A 392 38.94 3.37 3.88
C CYS A 392 38.77 2.03 3.17
N MET A 393 39.28 1.91 1.94
CA MET A 393 39.20 0.66 1.19
C MET A 393 40.06 -0.43 1.83
N ILE A 394 41.16 -0.03 2.49
CA ILE A 394 42.13 -0.91 3.13
C ILE A 394 41.74 -1.24 4.57
N GLU A 395 41.10 -0.29 5.27
CA GLU A 395 40.69 -0.39 6.68
C GLU A 395 41.85 -0.56 7.67
N ASP A 396 42.97 0.13 7.42
CA ASP A 396 44.12 0.10 8.32
C ASP A 396 44.16 1.32 9.25
N SER A 397 44.00 1.06 10.55
CA SER A 397 44.07 2.08 11.60
C SER A 397 45.37 2.89 11.63
N ALA A 398 46.50 2.31 11.22
CA ALA A 398 47.78 3.01 11.15
C ALA A 398 47.77 4.08 10.04
N GLU A 399 47.07 3.82 8.93
CA GLU A 399 46.94 4.78 7.84
C GLU A 399 46.03 5.94 8.22
N TYR A 400 44.96 5.69 8.98
CA TYR A 400 44.12 6.75 9.51
C TYR A 400 44.95 7.73 10.34
N GLN A 401 45.79 7.22 11.26
CA GLN A 401 46.67 8.05 12.08
C GLN A 401 47.64 8.87 11.22
N ALA A 402 48.33 8.21 10.27
CA ALA A 402 49.29 8.88 9.39
C ALA A 402 48.64 10.02 8.57
N ILE A 403 47.41 9.83 8.11
CA ILE A 403 46.65 10.86 7.37
C ILE A 403 46.31 12.05 8.28
N PHE A 404 45.88 11.81 9.52
CA PHE A 404 45.57 12.90 10.46
C PHE A 404 46.81 13.70 10.88
N GLU A 405 47.97 13.03 10.99
CA GLU A 405 49.28 13.66 11.24
C GLU A 405 49.82 14.44 10.05
N GLY A 406 49.45 14.06 8.82
CA GLY A 406 49.84 14.77 7.60
C GLY A 406 49.21 16.17 7.46
N GLU A 407 49.69 16.97 6.50
CA GLU A 407 49.21 18.35 6.29
C GLU A 407 48.12 18.48 5.21
N ASN A 408 47.87 17.43 4.41
CA ASN A 408 46.99 17.52 3.24
C ASN A 408 45.49 17.56 3.64
N ALA A 409 44.85 18.72 3.45
CA ALA A 409 43.44 18.92 3.79
C ALA A 409 42.47 18.09 2.93
N ASP A 410 42.76 17.90 1.64
CA ASP A 410 41.90 17.13 0.73
C ASP A 410 41.92 15.63 1.10
N THR A 411 43.09 15.10 1.48
CA THR A 411 43.21 13.71 1.99
C THR A 411 42.43 13.50 3.27
N LYS A 412 42.52 14.42 4.23
CA LYS A 412 41.74 14.35 5.49
C LYS A 412 40.24 14.47 5.22
N THR A 413 39.83 15.37 4.33
CA THR A 413 38.42 15.55 3.95
C THR A 413 37.85 14.29 3.31
N ALA A 414 38.59 13.67 2.38
CA ALA A 414 38.20 12.40 1.77
C ALA A 414 38.12 11.27 2.80
N LEU A 415 39.08 11.17 3.72
CA LEU A 415 39.05 10.20 4.82
C LEU A 415 37.83 10.40 5.74
N LEU A 416 37.51 11.64 6.12
CA LEU A 416 36.34 11.94 6.97
C LEU A 416 35.02 11.59 6.27
N ALA A 417 34.87 11.99 5.00
CA ALA A 417 33.66 11.72 4.22
C ALA A 417 33.46 10.22 4.00
N CYS A 418 34.52 9.50 3.66
CA CYS A 418 34.45 8.06 3.46
C CYS A 418 34.34 7.28 4.78
N GLY A 419 35.10 7.68 5.80
CA GLY A 419 35.08 7.10 7.14
C GLY A 419 33.71 7.24 7.79
N ARG A 420 33.00 8.34 7.51
CA ARG A 420 31.59 8.51 7.85
C ARG A 420 30.79 7.34 7.26
N LEU A 421 30.78 7.19 5.94
CA LEU A 421 29.97 6.19 5.23
C LEU A 421 30.22 4.74 5.67
N ILE A 422 31.48 4.39 6.00
CA ILE A 422 31.84 3.03 6.42
C ILE A 422 31.88 2.82 7.93
N ARG A 423 31.52 3.84 8.73
CA ARG A 423 31.69 3.86 10.20
C ARG A 423 33.11 3.51 10.66
N ALA A 424 34.11 4.01 9.95
CA ALA A 424 35.51 3.78 10.30
C ALA A 424 35.80 4.35 11.71
N PRO A 425 36.52 3.63 12.59
CA PRO A 425 36.85 4.11 13.92
C PRO A 425 38.02 5.13 13.86
N LEU A 426 37.75 6.34 13.39
CA LEU A 426 38.74 7.40 13.29
C LEU A 426 39.11 7.96 14.68
N PRO A 427 40.32 8.53 14.86
CA PRO A 427 40.78 9.04 16.16
C PRO A 427 39.95 10.25 16.61
N LEU A 428 38.99 10.02 17.49
CA LEU A 428 37.93 10.99 17.83
C LEU A 428 38.47 12.37 18.27
N VAL A 429 39.52 12.39 19.10
CA VAL A 429 40.17 13.64 19.54
C VAL A 429 40.68 14.47 18.36
N LYS A 430 41.27 13.82 17.35
CA LYS A 430 41.77 14.49 16.14
C LYS A 430 40.63 14.99 15.26
N VAL A 431 39.53 14.26 15.19
CA VAL A 431 38.36 14.73 14.44
C VAL A 431 37.73 15.95 15.13
N ILE A 432 37.63 15.95 16.46
CA ILE A 432 37.13 17.11 17.23
C ILE A 432 38.05 18.32 17.05
N GLU A 433 39.38 18.17 17.02
CA GLU A 433 40.29 19.28 16.71
C GLU A 433 39.98 19.93 15.34
N LEU A 434 39.59 19.12 14.34
CA LEU A 434 39.31 19.58 12.98
C LEU A 434 37.99 20.35 12.81
N THR A 435 37.02 20.21 13.73
CA THR A 435 35.78 21.01 13.69
C THR A 435 36.06 22.51 13.88
N HIS A 436 37.20 22.85 14.46
CA HIS A 436 37.68 24.22 14.67
C HIS A 436 38.72 24.66 13.61
N SER A 437 38.90 23.89 12.54
CA SER A 437 39.80 24.24 11.44
C SER A 437 39.40 25.55 10.75
N GLY A 438 40.39 26.32 10.28
CA GLY A 438 40.15 27.49 9.43
C GLY A 438 39.66 27.14 8.02
N ASP A 439 39.84 25.89 7.57
CA ASP A 439 39.25 25.39 6.32
C ASP A 439 37.82 24.89 6.60
N LYS A 440 36.83 25.54 5.98
CA LYS A 440 35.41 25.20 6.17
C LYS A 440 35.05 23.81 5.65
N ARG A 441 35.74 23.30 4.63
CA ARG A 441 35.42 21.98 4.05
C ARG A 441 35.76 20.87 5.02
N ILE A 442 36.94 20.94 5.63
CA ILE A 442 37.36 19.93 6.62
C ILE A 442 36.59 20.06 7.93
N SER A 443 36.23 21.28 8.35
CA SER A 443 35.43 21.48 9.57
C SER A 443 34.03 20.87 9.44
N ILE A 444 33.37 21.08 8.30
CA ILE A 444 32.06 20.47 7.98
C ILE A 444 32.20 18.95 7.89
N ALA A 445 33.24 18.44 7.20
CA ALA A 445 33.45 17.00 7.09
C ALA A 445 33.69 16.34 8.47
N ALA A 446 34.41 17.02 9.36
CA ALA A 446 34.65 16.56 10.73
C ALA A 446 33.36 16.54 11.54
N GLU A 447 32.56 17.61 11.51
CA GLU A 447 31.26 17.66 12.19
C GLU A 447 30.32 16.55 11.69
N ARG A 448 30.17 16.38 10.37
CA ARG A 448 29.33 15.33 9.78
C ARG A 448 29.79 13.91 10.12
N TYR A 449 31.10 13.70 10.26
CA TYR A 449 31.64 12.45 10.76
C TYR A 449 31.21 12.22 12.22
N LEU A 450 31.36 13.23 13.10
CA LEU A 450 30.99 13.13 14.52
C LEU A 450 29.49 12.89 14.72
N GLU A 451 28.64 13.55 13.92
CA GLU A 451 27.18 13.31 13.91
C GLU A 451 26.85 11.85 13.61
N SER A 452 27.63 11.23 12.72
CA SER A 452 27.44 9.83 12.37
C SER A 452 28.04 8.92 13.43
N GLU A 453 29.28 9.16 13.88
CA GLU A 453 29.94 8.35 14.91
C GLU A 453 29.11 8.23 16.19
N ASP A 454 28.45 9.32 16.60
CA ASP A 454 27.35 9.32 17.58
C ASP A 454 27.71 8.70 18.95
N SER A 455 28.98 8.69 19.35
CA SER A 455 29.34 8.42 20.75
C SER A 455 28.92 9.57 21.66
N PRO A 456 28.77 9.36 22.99
CA PRO A 456 28.53 10.45 23.94
C PRO A 456 29.52 11.61 23.79
N GLN A 457 30.80 11.31 23.53
CA GLN A 457 31.84 12.30 23.35
C GLN A 457 31.69 13.06 22.02
N ALA A 458 31.37 12.37 20.91
CA ALA A 458 31.12 13.01 19.62
C ALA A 458 29.89 13.92 19.68
N ARG A 459 28.78 13.45 20.25
CA ARG A 459 27.57 14.27 20.43
C ARG A 459 27.85 15.52 21.26
N ALA A 460 28.56 15.39 22.38
CA ALA A 460 28.91 16.54 23.21
C ALA A 460 29.73 17.58 22.43
N ALA A 461 30.67 17.13 21.59
CA ALA A 461 31.46 18.01 20.73
C ALA A 461 30.60 18.73 19.67
N VAL A 462 29.67 18.02 19.02
CA VAL A 462 28.75 18.62 18.03
C VAL A 462 27.80 19.60 18.72
N LEU A 463 27.15 19.24 19.83
CA LEU A 463 26.23 20.13 20.54
C LEU A 463 26.91 21.42 21.04
N ALA A 464 28.19 21.36 21.39
CA ALA A 464 28.97 22.53 21.78
C ALA A 464 29.16 23.54 20.63
N LEU A 465 29.08 23.10 19.36
CA LEU A 465 29.11 23.98 18.18
C LEU A 465 27.77 24.69 17.94
N HIS A 466 26.67 24.17 18.51
CA HIS A 466 25.29 24.62 18.26
C HIS A 466 24.53 25.07 19.54
N PRO A 467 25.09 25.99 20.35
CA PRO A 467 24.46 26.42 21.59
C PRO A 467 23.12 27.13 21.33
N ASN A 468 22.08 26.78 22.10
CA ASN A 468 20.71 27.31 21.99
C ASN A 468 19.97 27.01 20.67
N GLU A 469 20.53 26.16 19.81
CA GLU A 469 19.84 25.72 18.59
C GLU A 469 18.82 24.62 18.86
N ALA A 470 18.94 23.94 20.01
CA ALA A 470 18.19 22.74 20.35
C ALA A 470 18.37 21.62 19.29
N LYS A 471 19.60 21.46 18.77
CA LYS A 471 19.93 20.42 17.78
C LYS A 471 19.69 19.02 18.36
N ILE A 472 18.96 18.18 17.61
CA ILE A 472 18.69 16.78 17.94
C ILE A 472 19.72 15.92 17.21
N LEU A 473 20.47 15.10 17.95
CA LEU A 473 21.43 14.13 17.41
C LEU A 473 20.91 12.69 17.55
N GLY A 474 21.55 11.74 16.86
CA GLY A 474 21.13 10.34 16.83
C GLY A 474 20.52 9.98 15.48
N ALA A 475 20.86 8.79 14.98
CA ALA A 475 20.50 8.40 13.63
C ALA A 475 19.09 7.76 13.58
N THR A 476 18.25 8.16 12.62
CA THR A 476 16.97 7.48 12.30
C THR A 476 17.10 6.49 11.16
N THR A 477 18.17 6.62 10.41
CA THR A 477 18.67 5.68 9.41
C THR A 477 20.16 5.56 9.62
N ALA A 478 20.88 4.94 8.68
CA ALA A 478 22.32 4.84 8.81
C ALA A 478 23.03 6.23 8.81
N PHE A 479 22.54 7.31 8.17
CA PHE A 479 23.39 8.52 7.97
C PHE A 479 22.76 9.92 7.79
N PHE A 480 21.45 10.09 7.61
CA PHE A 480 20.92 11.41 7.22
C PHE A 480 20.57 12.28 8.43
N VAL A 481 21.14 13.49 8.46
CA VAL A 481 20.93 14.51 9.51
C VAL A 481 20.10 15.69 8.98
N ASP A 482 19.96 15.84 7.66
CA ASP A 482 19.08 16.80 7.00
C ASP A 482 18.31 16.11 5.85
N GLN A 483 16.97 16.16 5.90
CA GLN A 483 16.06 15.50 4.95
C GLN A 483 16.21 15.98 3.49
N GLN A 484 16.83 17.14 3.24
CA GLN A 484 17.06 17.62 1.87
C GLN A 484 18.07 16.78 1.06
N ALA A 485 18.84 15.90 1.71
CA ALA A 485 19.75 14.99 1.01
C ALA A 485 19.09 13.67 0.54
N GLU A 486 17.85 13.39 0.95
CA GLU A 486 17.15 12.15 0.58
C GLU A 486 16.82 12.07 -0.91
N SER A 487 16.65 13.20 -1.61
CA SER A 487 16.28 13.16 -3.03
C SER A 487 17.46 12.90 -3.98
N GLU A 488 18.71 12.94 -3.52
CA GLU A 488 19.89 12.81 -4.40
C GLU A 488 20.69 11.51 -4.22
N LEU A 489 20.41 10.71 -3.17
CA LEU A 489 21.28 9.58 -2.79
C LEU A 489 20.55 8.27 -2.46
N VAL A 490 19.28 8.08 -2.89
CA VAL A 490 18.68 6.73 -2.89
C VAL A 490 19.29 5.92 -4.04
N SER A 491 20.48 5.40 -3.78
CA SER A 491 21.25 4.57 -4.68
C SER A 491 21.25 3.14 -4.16
N THR A 492 20.99 2.15 -5.00
CA THR A 492 21.11 0.72 -4.64
C THR A 492 22.48 0.37 -4.03
N TYR A 493 23.53 1.14 -4.34
CA TYR A 493 24.86 0.94 -3.77
C TYR A 493 24.99 1.45 -2.33
N LEU A 494 24.15 2.41 -1.93
CA LEU A 494 24.10 2.92 -0.57
C LEU A 494 23.55 1.84 0.38
N ASP A 495 22.48 1.15 -0.02
CA ASP A 495 21.93 0.01 0.73
C ASP A 495 22.97 -1.10 0.89
N ALA A 496 23.64 -1.46 -0.22
CA ALA A 496 24.70 -2.46 -0.21
C ALA A 496 25.88 -2.04 0.67
N LEU A 497 26.21 -0.75 0.70
CA LEU A 497 27.24 -0.20 1.57
C LEU A 497 26.87 -0.36 3.04
N PHE A 498 25.64 -0.04 3.42
CA PHE A 498 25.21 -0.14 4.81
C PHE A 498 25.09 -1.59 5.27
N ALA A 499 24.56 -2.49 4.43
CA ALA A 499 24.57 -3.92 4.69
C ALA A 499 25.99 -4.49 4.90
N SER A 500 27.01 -3.87 4.29
CA SER A 500 28.41 -4.25 4.47
C SER A 500 29.07 -3.69 5.75
N VAL A 501 28.41 -2.75 6.43
CA VAL A 501 28.85 -2.20 7.73
C VAL A 501 28.12 -2.88 8.87
N ASP A 502 26.80 -3.08 8.72
CA ASP A 502 25.94 -3.76 9.68
C ASP A 502 24.91 -4.59 8.92
N SER A 503 24.88 -5.90 9.20
CA SER A 503 24.05 -6.86 8.49
C SER A 503 22.55 -6.65 8.71
N THR A 504 22.16 -5.90 9.74
CA THR A 504 20.76 -5.52 9.97
C THR A 504 20.18 -4.69 8.82
N PHE A 505 21.02 -3.97 8.07
CA PHE A 505 20.60 -3.21 6.88
C PHE A 505 20.38 -4.07 5.62
N ALA A 506 20.75 -5.36 5.63
CA ALA A 506 20.63 -6.24 4.46
C ALA A 506 19.17 -6.55 4.05
N ALA A 507 18.19 -6.31 4.93
CA ALA A 507 16.77 -6.59 4.69
C ALA A 507 16.05 -5.54 3.81
N GLY A 508 16.74 -4.49 3.32
CA GLY A 508 16.25 -3.64 2.23
C GLY A 508 15.06 -2.71 2.52
N ARG A 509 14.48 -2.69 3.74
CA ARG A 509 13.42 -1.73 4.13
C ARG A 509 13.85 -0.68 5.16
N GLY A 510 15.07 -0.75 5.69
CA GLY A 510 15.56 0.17 6.73
C GLY A 510 15.70 1.65 6.33
N PHE A 511 15.39 2.00 5.08
CA PHE A 511 15.48 3.37 4.55
C PHE A 511 14.13 3.98 4.19
N PHE A 512 13.06 3.19 4.13
CA PHE A 512 11.73 3.67 3.76
C PHE A 512 10.83 3.67 4.99
N THR A 513 10.98 4.68 5.85
CA THR A 513 9.90 5.08 6.75
C THR A 513 8.96 5.95 5.94
N SER A 514 7.77 5.43 5.64
CA SER A 514 6.72 6.12 4.87
C SER A 514 6.16 7.38 5.56
N ASP A 515 6.71 7.78 6.71
CA ASP A 515 6.13 8.82 7.57
C ASP A 515 7.18 9.80 8.13
N ASP A 516 8.22 10.09 7.35
CA ASP A 516 9.30 11.00 7.78
C ASP A 516 8.87 12.45 7.99
N SER A 517 7.79 12.88 7.31
CA SER A 517 7.26 14.23 7.43
C SER A 517 6.61 14.50 8.80
N THR A 518 5.78 13.57 9.30
CA THR A 518 5.09 13.73 10.58
C THR A 518 6.05 13.70 11.76
N ARG A 519 7.08 12.85 11.70
CA ARG A 519 8.18 12.83 12.68
C ARG A 519 8.94 14.15 12.70
N LYS A 520 9.33 14.67 11.53
CA LYS A 520 10.05 15.94 11.45
C LYS A 520 9.24 17.11 11.99
N ASP A 521 7.95 17.14 11.68
CA ASP A 521 7.03 18.14 12.21
C ASP A 521 6.94 18.06 13.74
N ALA A 522 6.93 16.86 14.31
CA ALA A 522 6.95 16.64 15.76
C ALA A 522 8.28 17.13 16.38
N GLU A 523 9.43 16.78 15.80
CA GLU A 523 10.74 17.26 16.24
C GLU A 523 10.85 18.79 16.19
N ASP A 524 10.39 19.41 15.10
CA ASP A 524 10.41 20.87 14.94
C ASP A 524 9.49 21.57 15.94
N ALA A 525 8.34 20.96 16.25
CA ALA A 525 7.44 21.45 17.28
C ALA A 525 8.12 21.41 18.67
N LEU A 526 8.82 20.32 18.99
CA LEU A 526 9.57 20.19 20.25
C LEU A 526 10.73 21.19 20.33
N VAL A 527 11.51 21.34 19.26
CA VAL A 527 12.59 22.34 19.14
C VAL A 527 12.05 23.75 19.36
N LYS A 528 10.92 24.09 18.74
CA LYS A 528 10.26 25.38 18.94
C LYS A 528 9.80 25.54 20.40
N GLU A 529 9.22 24.50 21.00
CA GLU A 529 8.73 24.52 22.38
C GLU A 529 9.86 24.83 23.38
N VAL A 530 10.95 24.06 23.37
CA VAL A 530 12.07 24.23 24.31
C VAL A 530 12.82 25.56 24.14
N LYS A 531 12.76 26.16 22.95
CA LYS A 531 13.36 27.47 22.66
C LYS A 531 12.48 28.62 23.13
N THR A 532 11.16 28.48 23.01
CA THR A 532 10.19 29.55 23.30
C THR A 532 9.75 29.59 24.75
N ASP A 533 9.60 28.45 25.41
CA ASP A 533 9.27 28.38 26.82
C ASP A 533 10.54 28.51 27.69
N ALA A 534 10.61 29.58 28.48
CA ALA A 534 11.75 29.87 29.36
C ALA A 534 11.75 29.05 30.66
N ASP A 535 10.62 28.46 31.02
CA ASP A 535 10.45 27.65 32.23
C ASP A 535 10.55 26.15 31.94
N LEU A 536 10.44 25.74 30.67
CA LEU A 536 10.71 24.38 30.22
C LEU A 536 12.23 24.11 30.18
N LEU A 537 12.68 23.16 31.00
CA LEU A 537 14.08 22.71 31.08
C LEU A 537 14.39 21.63 30.04
N GLY A 538 13.41 20.77 29.75
CA GLY A 538 13.54 19.73 28.73
C GLY A 538 12.29 18.87 28.56
N VAL A 539 12.31 18.04 27.52
CA VAL A 539 11.26 17.11 27.13
C VAL A 539 11.83 15.72 26.90
N TYR A 540 11.11 14.71 27.38
CA TYR A 540 11.19 13.35 26.87
C TYR A 540 9.94 13.05 26.05
N ALA A 541 10.10 12.74 24.77
CA ALA A 541 9.00 12.43 23.85
C ALA A 541 9.16 11.03 23.29
N TYR A 542 8.08 10.24 23.29
CA TYR A 542 8.04 8.88 22.76
C TYR A 542 6.63 8.51 22.32
N ASP A 543 6.41 8.25 21.03
CA ASP A 543 5.16 7.67 20.50
C ASP A 543 3.88 8.42 20.96
N GLY A 544 3.88 9.74 20.76
CA GLY A 544 2.77 10.62 21.22
C GLY A 544 2.71 10.85 22.72
N ASN A 545 3.65 10.32 23.51
CA ASN A 545 3.78 10.55 24.95
C ASN A 545 4.86 11.58 25.23
N PHE A 546 4.62 12.50 26.17
CA PHE A 546 5.53 13.58 26.49
C PHE A 546 5.65 13.77 28.01
N VAL A 547 6.89 13.78 28.50
CA VAL A 547 7.24 14.22 29.86
C VAL A 547 7.94 15.55 29.74
N ARG A 548 7.26 16.62 30.17
CA ARG A 548 7.78 17.99 30.17
C ARG A 548 8.30 18.35 31.56
N ILE A 549 9.54 18.79 31.62
CA ILE A 549 10.24 19.12 32.86
C ILE A 549 10.32 20.64 32.96
N TYR A 550 9.50 21.25 33.80
CA TYR A 550 9.55 22.67 34.08
C TYR A 550 10.39 22.94 35.34
N LYS A 551 10.73 24.21 35.58
CA LYS A 551 11.47 24.64 36.79
C LYS A 551 10.77 24.25 38.10
N ASP A 552 9.44 24.18 38.11
CA ASP A 552 8.61 24.00 39.31
C ASP A 552 7.78 22.71 39.33
N LYS A 553 7.67 21.99 38.20
CA LYS A 553 6.84 20.78 38.08
C LYS A 553 7.28 19.89 36.92
N VAL A 554 6.82 18.64 36.95
CA VAL A 554 6.90 17.71 35.81
C VAL A 554 5.48 17.36 35.39
N THR A 555 5.20 17.44 34.09
CA THR A 555 3.88 17.07 33.54
C THR A 555 4.02 15.94 32.56
N PHE A 556 3.08 15.01 32.61
CA PHE A 556 2.90 13.96 31.64
C PHE A 556 1.69 14.27 30.77
N SER A 557 1.86 14.16 29.47
CA SER A 557 0.79 14.32 28.49
C SER A 557 0.91 13.30 27.39
N TRP A 558 -0.21 12.93 26.80
CA TRP A 558 -0.25 12.04 25.64
C TRP A 558 -1.32 12.50 24.65
N ASP A 559 -0.98 12.40 23.37
CA ASP A 559 -1.86 12.79 22.29
C ASP A 559 -2.85 11.65 21.98
N TYR A 560 -4.08 12.02 21.65
CA TYR A 560 -5.05 11.13 21.01
C TYR A 560 -5.05 11.35 19.49
N ASP A 561 -4.99 12.62 19.09
CA ASP A 561 -4.90 13.06 17.71
C ASP A 561 -4.22 14.44 17.64
N LYS A 562 -4.05 15.00 16.44
CA LYS A 562 -3.40 16.32 16.22
C LYS A 562 -4.07 17.48 16.99
N SER A 563 -5.29 17.30 17.47
CA SER A 563 -6.15 18.32 18.07
C SER A 563 -6.40 18.09 19.57
N ARG A 564 -6.35 16.84 20.04
CA ARG A 564 -6.67 16.41 21.41
C ARG A 564 -5.48 15.75 22.09
N TYR A 565 -5.24 16.15 23.34
CA TYR A 565 -4.26 15.53 24.21
C TYR A 565 -4.76 15.51 25.66
N ARG A 566 -4.30 14.56 26.46
CA ARG A 566 -4.49 14.59 27.92
C ARG A 566 -3.23 15.06 28.61
N GLU A 567 -3.41 15.70 29.75
CA GLU A 567 -2.29 16.16 30.58
C GLU A 567 -2.60 15.97 32.06
N ARG A 568 -1.57 15.59 32.83
CA ARG A 568 -1.58 15.56 34.30
C ARG A 568 -0.19 15.88 34.86
N PRO A 569 -0.09 16.34 36.11
CA PRO A 569 1.19 16.33 36.81
C PRO A 569 1.70 14.89 36.96
N LEU A 570 3.01 14.71 36.78
CA LEU A 570 3.71 13.47 37.08
C LEU A 570 4.24 13.55 38.52
N ASN A 571 4.04 12.50 39.31
CA ASN A 571 4.56 12.48 40.68
C ASN A 571 6.06 12.10 40.70
N ALA A 572 6.71 12.29 41.85
CA ALA A 572 8.15 12.08 41.98
C ALA A 572 8.56 10.61 41.73
N THR A 573 7.78 9.64 42.24
CA THR A 573 8.04 8.21 42.06
C THR A 573 7.96 7.81 40.59
N GLU A 574 6.90 8.23 39.90
CA GLU A 574 6.73 7.98 38.46
C GLU A 574 7.88 8.57 37.63
N PHE A 575 8.35 9.77 38.00
CA PHE A 575 9.49 10.38 37.31
C PHE A 575 10.81 9.68 37.62
N ASP A 576 10.99 9.20 38.86
CA ASP A 576 12.16 8.42 39.27
C ASP A 576 12.23 7.08 38.55
N GLU A 577 11.09 6.42 38.30
CA GLU A 577 11.01 5.19 37.50
C GLU A 577 11.46 5.41 36.06
N LEU A 578 11.02 6.49 35.40
CA LEU A 578 11.50 6.83 34.07
C LEU A 578 13.02 7.06 34.06
N LYS A 579 13.55 7.84 35.01
CA LYS A 579 15.00 8.08 35.10
C LYS A 579 15.77 6.79 35.34
N ALA A 580 15.29 5.91 36.23
CA ALA A 580 15.92 4.62 36.50
C ALA A 580 15.97 3.78 35.23
N LEU A 581 14.87 3.69 34.47
CA LEU A 581 14.83 2.97 33.20
C LEU A 581 15.87 3.50 32.20
N LEU A 582 16.01 4.83 32.07
CA LEU A 582 16.99 5.44 31.16
C LEU A 582 18.45 5.17 31.60
N ILE A 583 18.72 5.23 32.91
CA ILE A 583 20.07 5.01 33.47
C ILE A 583 20.47 3.55 33.38
N GLU A 584 19.60 2.62 33.77
CA GLU A 584 19.86 1.18 33.78
C GLU A 584 20.18 0.64 32.39
N ASN A 585 19.53 1.18 31.36
CA ASN A 585 19.77 0.80 29.97
C ASN A 585 20.90 1.56 29.30
N ARG A 586 21.58 2.48 30.01
CA ARG A 586 22.61 3.39 29.46
C ARG A 586 22.13 4.00 28.15
N VAL A 587 20.96 4.66 28.18
CA VAL A 587 20.31 5.16 26.96
C VAL A 587 21.25 6.06 26.14
N ASP A 588 22.16 6.77 26.79
CA ASP A 588 23.23 7.55 26.14
C ASP A 588 24.22 6.73 25.28
N GLU A 589 24.27 5.42 25.39
CA GLU A 589 25.15 4.54 24.59
C GLU A 589 24.38 3.73 23.54
N LEU A 590 23.04 3.80 23.53
CA LEU A 590 22.23 3.02 22.61
C LEU A 590 22.38 3.50 21.16
N THR A 591 22.51 2.54 20.26
CA THR A 591 22.39 2.71 18.80
C THR A 591 20.93 2.58 18.39
N PRO A 592 20.57 2.96 17.15
CA PRO A 592 19.26 2.64 16.58
C PRO A 592 19.02 1.13 16.52
N PHE A 593 17.77 0.71 16.64
CA PHE A 593 17.36 -0.70 16.55
C PHE A 593 16.62 -0.93 15.24
N LEU A 594 17.24 -1.65 14.31
CA LEU A 594 16.70 -1.88 12.97
C LEU A 594 16.61 -3.38 12.73
N SER A 595 15.45 -3.99 12.98
CA SER A 595 15.26 -5.43 12.84
C SER A 595 13.83 -5.77 12.43
N CYS A 596 13.41 -5.24 11.28
CA CYS A 596 12.10 -5.53 10.70
C CYS A 596 12.19 -6.64 9.64
N PRO A 597 11.40 -7.73 9.74
CA PRO A 597 11.32 -8.77 8.72
C PRO A 597 10.89 -8.21 7.36
N THR A 598 11.37 -8.81 6.26
CA THR A 598 11.10 -8.33 4.89
C THR A 598 9.63 -8.36 4.49
N ASN A 599 8.77 -9.08 5.21
CA ASN A 599 7.35 -9.29 4.87
C ASN A 599 6.40 -8.62 5.86
N GLU A 600 6.90 -7.83 6.81
CA GLU A 600 6.09 -7.19 7.85
C GLU A 600 6.24 -5.67 7.81
N TYR A 601 5.16 -4.95 8.13
CA TYR A 601 5.20 -3.51 8.32
C TYR A 601 5.59 -3.21 9.77
N CYS A 602 6.72 -2.53 9.98
CA CYS A 602 7.15 -2.10 11.30
C CYS A 602 7.11 -0.57 11.37
N PRO A 603 6.21 0.05 12.14
CA PRO A 603 6.21 1.49 12.31
C PRO A 603 7.47 1.95 13.05
N GLY A 604 8.08 3.03 12.58
CA GLY A 604 9.24 3.62 13.24
C GLY A 604 8.85 4.45 14.46
N LYS A 605 9.55 4.27 15.58
CA LYS A 605 9.36 5.06 16.80
C LYS A 605 10.67 5.67 17.26
N GLU A 606 10.60 6.77 18.00
CA GLU A 606 11.77 7.41 18.62
C GLU A 606 11.50 7.88 20.04
N LEU A 607 12.51 7.70 20.89
CA LEU A 607 12.61 8.42 22.15
C LEU A 607 13.49 9.65 21.93
N VAL A 608 12.91 10.85 21.97
CA VAL A 608 13.62 12.12 21.90
C VAL A 608 13.82 12.67 23.31
N MET A 609 15.06 12.99 23.67
CA MET A 609 15.44 13.64 24.91
C MET A 609 16.07 15.00 24.58
N LEU A 610 15.34 16.08 24.81
CA LEU A 610 15.68 17.40 24.28
C LEU A 610 15.65 18.48 25.35
N GLY A 611 16.66 19.35 25.34
CA GLY A 611 16.66 20.62 26.07
C GLY A 611 17.12 21.79 25.18
N ARG A 612 17.20 22.99 25.76
CA ARG A 612 17.60 24.21 25.03
C ARG A 612 18.98 24.13 24.38
N ASN A 613 19.90 23.40 25.00
CA ASN A 613 21.27 23.20 24.49
C ASN A 613 21.39 22.03 23.50
N GLY A 614 20.25 21.49 23.04
CA GLY A 614 20.20 20.30 22.21
C GLY A 614 19.92 19.04 23.01
N GLY A 615 19.98 17.92 22.31
CA GLY A 615 19.58 16.64 22.84
C GLY A 615 19.88 15.51 21.88
N ARG A 616 19.27 14.36 22.12
CA ARG A 616 19.40 13.20 21.25
C ARG A 616 18.10 12.45 21.10
N ARG A 617 18.03 11.61 20.06
CA ARG A 617 17.03 10.57 19.89
C ARG A 617 17.64 9.18 19.93
N VAL A 618 16.81 8.19 20.24
CA VAL A 618 17.06 6.76 20.03
C VAL A 618 15.91 6.23 19.20
N PHE A 619 16.22 5.63 18.06
CA PHE A 619 15.23 5.21 17.04
C PHE A 619 15.05 3.69 17.01
N VAL A 620 13.84 3.22 16.73
CA VAL A 620 13.51 1.81 16.58
C VAL A 620 12.56 1.56 15.41
N VAL A 621 12.92 0.57 14.59
CA VAL A 621 12.09 -0.09 13.58
C VAL A 621 12.38 -1.59 13.70
N ALA A 622 11.62 -2.29 14.53
CA ALA A 622 11.94 -3.66 14.90
C ALA A 622 10.70 -4.46 15.28
N THR A 623 10.67 -5.75 14.90
CA THR A 623 9.73 -6.72 15.42
C THR A 623 10.47 -8.06 15.70
N PRO A 624 10.36 -8.64 16.91
CA PRO A 624 9.72 -8.07 18.10
C PRO A 624 10.44 -6.82 18.61
N LEU A 625 9.72 -6.02 19.41
CA LEU A 625 10.27 -4.78 19.97
C LEU A 625 11.45 -5.07 20.93
N PRO A 626 12.57 -4.33 20.86
CA PRO A 626 13.71 -4.54 21.74
C PRO A 626 13.35 -4.35 23.22
N PRO A 627 14.03 -5.04 24.17
CA PRO A 627 13.67 -5.02 25.59
C PRO A 627 13.54 -3.62 26.20
N PHE A 628 14.41 -2.69 25.81
CA PHE A 628 14.34 -1.30 26.27
C PHE A 628 13.04 -0.61 25.84
N PHE A 629 12.68 -0.69 24.55
CA PHE A 629 11.47 -0.08 24.03
C PHE A 629 10.20 -0.78 24.55
N ALA A 630 10.22 -2.11 24.72
CA ALA A 630 9.13 -2.84 25.36
C ALA A 630 8.91 -2.38 26.82
N ALA A 631 9.99 -2.14 27.57
CA ALA A 631 9.90 -1.58 28.92
C ALA A 631 9.40 -0.13 28.92
N LEU A 632 9.81 0.68 27.93
CA LEU A 632 9.37 2.06 27.77
C LEU A 632 7.87 2.16 27.43
N GLU A 633 7.38 1.33 26.51
CA GLU A 633 5.95 1.23 26.19
C GLU A 633 5.12 0.82 27.40
N LYS A 634 5.60 -0.19 28.14
CA LYS A 634 4.95 -0.63 29.37
C LYS A 634 4.87 0.50 30.39
N LEU A 635 5.96 1.24 30.60
CA LEU A 635 5.98 2.38 31.52
C LEU A 635 4.96 3.45 31.11
N PHE A 636 4.96 3.89 29.85
CA PHE A 636 4.01 4.92 29.40
C PHE A 636 2.56 4.43 29.44
N THR A 637 2.31 3.15 29.18
CA THR A 637 0.98 2.54 29.35
C THR A 637 0.53 2.62 30.81
N GLN A 638 1.40 2.28 31.76
CA GLN A 638 1.11 2.39 33.19
C GLN A 638 0.87 3.84 33.61
N LEU A 639 1.63 4.81 33.07
CA LEU A 639 1.40 6.23 33.35
C LEU A 639 0.01 6.71 32.87
N LYS A 640 -0.54 6.12 31.81
CA LYS A 640 -1.89 6.44 31.31
C LYS A 640 -3.03 5.91 32.18
N GLU A 641 -2.77 4.93 33.05
CA GLU A 641 -3.79 4.39 33.98
C GLU A 641 -4.29 5.46 34.97
N THR A 642 -3.45 6.45 35.30
CA THR A 642 -3.88 7.60 36.08
C THR A 642 -4.55 8.64 35.17
N PRO A 643 -5.83 9.00 35.39
CA PRO A 643 -6.58 9.89 34.51
C PRO A 643 -5.92 11.26 34.33
N GLY A 644 -5.84 11.70 33.08
CA GLY A 644 -5.43 13.07 32.71
C GLY A 644 -6.61 13.93 32.27
N ALA A 645 -6.48 15.24 32.41
CA ALA A 645 -7.46 16.19 31.92
C ALA A 645 -7.34 16.33 30.40
N ILE A 646 -8.46 16.16 29.68
CA ILE A 646 -8.52 16.37 28.23
C ILE A 646 -8.33 17.85 27.89
N LYS A 647 -7.51 18.12 26.88
CA LYS A 647 -7.18 19.46 26.39
C LYS A 647 -7.20 19.47 24.87
N TYR A 648 -7.41 20.66 24.33
CA TYR A 648 -7.42 20.91 22.89
C TYR A 648 -6.25 21.80 22.49
N SER A 649 -5.49 21.41 21.48
CA SER A 649 -4.35 22.19 20.99
C SER A 649 -4.79 23.57 20.47
N LEU A 650 -6.02 23.69 19.97
CA LEU A 650 -6.65 24.95 19.54
C LEU A 650 -6.82 25.97 20.67
N SER A 651 -6.94 25.54 21.93
CA SER A 651 -7.09 26.46 23.08
C SER A 651 -5.88 27.39 23.27
N LYS A 652 -4.72 27.04 22.69
CA LYS A 652 -3.52 27.86 22.69
C LYS A 652 -3.60 29.02 21.68
N ASP A 653 -4.40 28.87 20.62
CA ASP A 653 -4.47 29.80 19.49
C ASP A 653 -5.76 30.64 19.51
N VAL A 654 -6.86 30.10 20.07
CA VAL A 654 -8.16 30.75 20.13
C VAL A 654 -8.62 30.92 21.57
N ALA A 655 -8.65 32.17 22.03
CA ALA A 655 -9.18 32.52 23.33
C ALA A 655 -10.70 32.26 23.40
N GLY A 656 -11.17 31.67 24.49
CA GLY A 656 -12.60 31.42 24.73
C GLY A 656 -13.12 30.08 24.19
N LEU A 657 -12.25 29.19 23.68
CA LEU A 657 -12.61 27.80 23.47
C LEU A 657 -12.82 27.10 24.82
N GLU A 658 -14.00 26.52 25.00
CA GLU A 658 -14.38 25.81 26.22
C GLU A 658 -14.94 24.43 25.90
N ILE A 659 -14.56 23.44 26.72
CA ILE A 659 -15.16 22.11 26.71
C ILE A 659 -16.46 22.19 27.53
N VAL A 660 -17.59 22.00 26.87
CA VAL A 660 -18.92 22.03 27.51
C VAL A 660 -19.26 20.65 28.06
N LEU A 661 -18.97 19.59 27.29
CA LEU A 661 -19.15 18.20 27.72
C LEU A 661 -18.06 17.34 27.10
N ALA A 662 -17.32 16.61 27.94
CA ALA A 662 -16.44 15.52 27.55
C ALA A 662 -16.65 14.39 28.57
N ASP A 663 -17.35 13.35 28.15
CA ASP A 663 -17.69 12.19 28.98
C ASP A 663 -17.17 10.93 28.29
N GLU A 664 -16.50 10.05 29.05
CA GLU A 664 -15.86 8.85 28.49
C GLU A 664 -16.88 7.77 28.07
N ASN A 665 -18.11 7.83 28.59
CA ASN A 665 -19.18 6.89 28.27
C ASN A 665 -20.11 7.42 27.18
N LEU A 666 -20.19 8.75 26.98
CA LEU A 666 -21.10 9.35 26.01
C LEU A 666 -20.33 9.94 24.83
N HIS A 667 -20.55 9.40 23.63
CA HIS A 667 -20.11 10.02 22.39
C HIS A 667 -21.19 11.04 21.97
N VAL A 668 -20.86 12.34 21.93
CA VAL A 668 -21.77 13.37 21.40
C VAL A 668 -21.75 13.35 19.87
N GLU A 669 -22.93 13.26 19.25
CA GLU A 669 -23.11 13.16 17.80
C GLU A 669 -23.46 14.52 17.15
N THR A 670 -24.34 15.26 17.82
CA THR A 670 -24.82 16.57 17.35
C THR A 670 -25.34 17.42 18.49
N VAL A 671 -25.54 18.70 18.21
CA VAL A 671 -25.97 19.73 19.16
C VAL A 671 -27.16 20.53 18.64
N TRP A 672 -28.04 20.92 19.56
CA TRP A 672 -29.15 21.83 19.34
C TRP A 672 -29.32 22.77 20.54
N LYS A 673 -29.64 24.04 20.28
CA LYS A 673 -29.92 25.02 21.34
C LYS A 673 -31.09 25.95 20.98
N GLN A 674 -31.97 26.21 21.95
CA GLN A 674 -32.97 27.27 21.86
C GLN A 674 -33.13 27.97 23.21
N GLY A 675 -32.71 29.24 23.29
CA GLY A 675 -32.62 29.94 24.58
C GLY A 675 -31.71 29.15 25.53
N ASP A 676 -32.14 28.97 26.78
CA ASP A 676 -31.36 28.22 27.78
C ASP A 676 -31.43 26.69 27.62
N ASP A 677 -32.20 26.17 26.65
CA ASP A 677 -32.35 24.73 26.43
C ASP A 677 -31.26 24.23 25.46
N LEU A 678 -30.18 23.68 26.04
CA LEU A 678 -29.09 23.03 25.31
C LEU A 678 -29.28 21.51 25.36
N ARG A 679 -29.34 20.89 24.19
CA ARG A 679 -29.48 19.45 24.03
C ARG A 679 -28.43 18.90 23.08
N VAL A 680 -28.04 17.65 23.30
CA VAL A 680 -27.14 16.90 22.42
C VAL A 680 -27.71 15.53 22.13
N ALA A 681 -27.52 15.02 20.91
CA ALA A 681 -27.70 13.60 20.66
C ALA A 681 -26.42 12.88 21.05
N VAL A 682 -26.54 11.75 21.75
CA VAL A 682 -25.39 10.96 22.19
C VAL A 682 -25.58 9.48 21.87
N THR A 683 -24.45 8.82 21.66
CA THR A 683 -24.32 7.36 21.65
C THR A 683 -23.63 6.92 22.95
N ASP A 684 -24.30 6.10 23.75
CA ASP A 684 -23.75 5.51 24.98
C ASP A 684 -22.82 4.34 24.63
N ARG A 685 -21.51 4.57 24.78
CA ARG A 685 -20.45 3.61 24.47
C ARG A 685 -20.54 2.34 25.31
N VAL A 686 -20.98 2.43 26.57
CA VAL A 686 -21.15 1.25 27.44
C VAL A 686 -22.29 0.39 26.92
N THR A 687 -23.40 1.01 26.57
CA THR A 687 -24.54 0.32 25.96
C THR A 687 -24.17 -0.29 24.61
N ARG A 688 -23.47 0.44 23.72
CA ARG A 688 -23.04 -0.09 22.42
C ARG A 688 -22.09 -1.28 22.55
N LYS A 689 -21.10 -1.21 23.45
CA LYS A 689 -20.19 -2.34 23.73
C LYS A 689 -20.94 -3.58 24.20
N ARG A 690 -21.91 -3.42 25.10
CA ARG A 690 -22.78 -4.52 25.55
C ARG A 690 -23.59 -5.11 24.38
N VAL A 691 -24.19 -4.26 23.54
CA VAL A 691 -24.98 -4.70 22.38
C VAL A 691 -24.13 -5.48 21.39
N LYS A 692 -22.92 -4.99 21.05
CA LYS A 692 -21.98 -5.70 20.17
C LYS A 692 -21.62 -7.07 20.76
N ALA A 693 -21.20 -7.13 22.03
CA ALA A 693 -20.87 -8.41 22.68
C ALA A 693 -22.04 -9.41 22.72
N GLU A 694 -23.29 -8.93 22.86
CA GLU A 694 -24.49 -9.79 22.79
C GLU A 694 -24.75 -10.30 21.36
N ILE A 695 -24.51 -9.48 20.33
CA ILE A 695 -24.60 -9.89 18.92
C ILE A 695 -23.51 -10.91 18.61
N ASP A 696 -22.25 -10.60 18.91
CA ASP A 696 -21.10 -11.47 18.66
C ASP A 696 -21.33 -12.84 19.32
N LYS A 697 -21.71 -12.86 20.60
CA LYS A 697 -22.05 -14.10 21.31
C LYS A 697 -23.17 -14.91 20.63
N THR A 698 -24.15 -14.25 20.01
CA THR A 698 -25.25 -14.93 19.31
C THR A 698 -24.75 -15.71 18.09
N PHE A 699 -23.66 -15.26 17.47
CA PHE A 699 -23.12 -15.83 16.24
C PHE A 699 -21.85 -16.67 16.45
N ASP A 700 -21.03 -16.38 17.46
CA ASP A 700 -19.84 -17.19 17.85
C ASP A 700 -20.21 -18.61 18.31
N GLU A 701 -21.44 -18.81 18.78
CA GLU A 701 -21.96 -20.12 19.22
C GLU A 701 -22.52 -20.97 18.05
N LEU A 702 -22.52 -20.44 16.80
CA LEU A 702 -22.95 -21.16 15.61
C LEU A 702 -21.74 -21.82 14.91
N PRO A 703 -21.84 -23.08 14.46
CA PRO A 703 -20.75 -23.72 13.73
C PRO A 703 -20.51 -23.01 12.39
N ASP A 704 -19.26 -22.69 12.08
CA ASP A 704 -18.82 -22.15 10.78
C ASP A 704 -19.36 -23.02 9.65
N ALA A 705 -20.29 -22.47 8.86
CA ALA A 705 -20.90 -23.17 7.73
C ALA A 705 -19.90 -23.43 6.60
N ASP A 706 -18.75 -22.75 6.59
CA ASP A 706 -17.70 -22.85 5.57
C ASP A 706 -16.91 -24.17 5.61
N ASN A 707 -17.10 -24.99 6.66
CA ASN A 707 -16.53 -26.34 6.76
C ASN A 707 -17.54 -27.47 6.55
N ALA A 708 -18.78 -27.18 6.17
CA ALA A 708 -19.74 -28.22 5.80
C ALA A 708 -19.45 -28.71 4.35
N PRO A 709 -19.35 -30.03 4.10
CA PRO A 709 -19.17 -30.53 2.74
C PRO A 709 -20.34 -30.06 1.87
N PRO A 710 -20.10 -29.69 0.59
CA PRO A 710 -21.16 -29.22 -0.30
C PRO A 710 -22.23 -30.31 -0.37
N THR A 711 -23.40 -30.02 0.18
CA THR A 711 -24.53 -30.95 0.08
C THR A 711 -25.15 -30.76 -1.30
N ASP A 712 -25.39 -31.90 -1.95
CA ASP A 712 -25.90 -32.02 -3.30
C ASP A 712 -27.07 -31.06 -3.54
N ILE A 713 -26.86 -30.15 -4.50
CA ILE A 713 -27.83 -29.12 -4.89
C ILE A 713 -29.05 -29.85 -5.46
N THR A 714 -30.07 -30.02 -4.63
CA THR A 714 -31.41 -30.39 -5.10
C THR A 714 -32.11 -29.12 -5.54
N GLU A 715 -32.40 -29.04 -6.83
CA GLU A 715 -33.16 -27.95 -7.46
C GLU A 715 -34.43 -27.63 -6.65
N GLY A 716 -34.54 -26.38 -6.18
CA GLY A 716 -35.83 -25.77 -5.81
C GLY A 716 -36.12 -25.53 -4.32
N LYS A 717 -35.17 -25.04 -3.52
CA LYS A 717 -35.47 -24.44 -2.21
C LYS A 717 -34.85 -23.05 -2.06
N GLU A 718 -35.63 -22.15 -1.47
CA GLU A 718 -35.29 -20.77 -1.10
C GLU A 718 -33.87 -20.66 -0.55
N GLU A 719 -33.08 -19.71 -1.05
CA GLU A 719 -31.74 -19.40 -0.58
C GLU A 719 -31.75 -19.29 0.95
N SER A 720 -31.02 -20.19 1.63
CA SER A 720 -30.88 -20.10 3.08
C SER A 720 -30.00 -18.91 3.41
N GLU A 721 -30.59 -17.86 4.01
CA GLU A 721 -29.86 -16.66 4.47
C GLU A 721 -28.56 -17.05 5.19
N SER A 722 -27.45 -16.42 4.79
CA SER A 722 -26.13 -16.65 5.38
C SER A 722 -26.09 -16.19 6.84
N ILE A 723 -25.07 -16.65 7.60
CA ILE A 723 -24.88 -16.20 8.99
C ILE A 723 -24.59 -14.69 9.02
N ASP A 724 -23.80 -14.19 8.06
CA ASP A 724 -23.46 -12.78 7.94
C ASP A 724 -24.68 -11.91 7.66
N GLU A 725 -25.60 -12.35 6.79
CA GLU A 725 -26.85 -11.62 6.51
C GLU A 725 -27.73 -11.51 7.76
N LYS A 726 -27.79 -12.57 8.57
CA LYS A 726 -28.52 -12.55 9.85
C LYS A 726 -27.85 -11.61 10.86
N ARG A 727 -26.52 -11.59 10.89
CA ARG A 727 -25.74 -10.67 11.74
C ARG A 727 -26.02 -9.22 11.37
N LEU A 728 -25.88 -8.86 10.09
CA LEU A 728 -26.15 -7.52 9.58
C LEU A 728 -27.60 -7.07 9.88
N LYS A 729 -28.59 -7.95 9.69
CA LYS A 729 -30.00 -7.65 10.04
C LYS A 729 -30.19 -7.39 11.53
N LEU A 730 -29.52 -8.15 12.40
CA LEU A 730 -29.60 -7.95 13.84
C LEU A 730 -28.90 -6.66 14.27
N GLU A 731 -27.72 -6.37 13.74
CA GLU A 731 -26.99 -5.12 13.96
C GLU A 731 -27.82 -3.91 13.53
N ALA A 732 -28.42 -3.95 12.33
CA ALA A 732 -29.32 -2.91 11.85
C ALA A 732 -30.53 -2.71 12.78
N LYS A 733 -31.14 -3.79 13.28
CA LYS A 733 -32.27 -3.75 14.22
C LYS A 733 -31.90 -3.13 15.57
N ARG A 734 -30.67 -3.36 16.04
CA ARG A 734 -30.15 -2.89 17.33
C ARG A 734 -29.28 -1.64 17.21
N SER A 735 -29.20 -1.03 16.02
CA SER A 735 -28.32 0.11 15.72
C SER A 735 -28.59 1.34 16.59
N LEU A 736 -29.84 1.56 17.01
CA LEU A 736 -30.24 2.71 17.84
C LEU A 736 -30.20 2.43 19.35
N GLU A 737 -29.90 1.20 19.79
CA GLU A 737 -29.75 0.92 21.21
C GLU A 737 -28.55 1.69 21.78
N GLY A 738 -28.80 2.52 22.79
CA GLY A 738 -27.81 3.43 23.37
C GLY A 738 -27.80 4.84 22.77
N VAL A 739 -28.60 5.10 21.73
CA VAL A 739 -28.72 6.43 21.12
C VAL A 739 -29.87 7.21 21.77
N SER A 740 -29.60 8.43 22.27
CA SER A 740 -30.62 9.26 22.92
C SER A 740 -30.29 10.75 22.87
N TRP A 741 -31.30 11.60 23.07
CA TRP A 741 -31.09 13.03 23.29
C TRP A 741 -30.92 13.30 24.79
N ARG A 742 -29.92 14.11 25.13
CA ARG A 742 -29.57 14.50 26.51
C ARG A 742 -29.67 16.00 26.69
N LYS A 743 -30.15 16.44 27.85
CA LYS A 743 -30.14 17.86 28.23
C LYS A 743 -28.85 18.19 28.96
N ILE A 744 -28.22 19.32 28.62
CA ILE A 744 -26.97 19.75 29.25
C ILE A 744 -27.22 20.94 30.16
N VAL A 745 -26.82 20.83 31.44
CA VAL A 745 -26.95 21.90 32.44
C VAL A 745 -25.63 22.03 33.19
N GLY A 746 -25.06 23.24 33.21
CA GLY A 746 -23.81 23.50 33.94
C GLY A 746 -22.60 22.68 33.45
N GLY A 747 -22.61 22.22 32.20
CA GLY A 747 -21.56 21.39 31.61
C GLY A 747 -21.66 19.90 31.95
N ALA A 748 -22.81 19.43 32.42
CA ALA A 748 -23.06 18.01 32.71
C ALA A 748 -24.34 17.50 32.06
N ASP A 749 -24.40 16.19 31.81
CA ASP A 749 -25.62 15.48 31.42
C ASP A 749 -26.66 15.55 32.56
N ALA A 750 -27.82 16.15 32.25
CA ALA A 750 -28.95 16.28 33.16
C ALA A 750 -30.04 15.20 32.92
N GLY A 751 -29.80 14.25 32.02
CA GLY A 751 -30.70 13.14 31.72
C GLY A 751 -31.26 13.16 30.29
N SER A 752 -31.92 12.05 29.95
CA SER A 752 -32.58 11.85 28.65
C SER A 752 -33.80 12.78 28.47
N VAL A 753 -33.97 13.28 27.26
CA VAL A 753 -35.06 14.18 26.84
C VAL A 753 -35.52 13.83 25.43
N ASP A 754 -36.72 14.30 25.05
CA ASP A 754 -37.21 14.13 23.69
C ASP A 754 -36.33 14.86 22.66
N GLN A 755 -36.26 14.31 21.44
CA GLN A 755 -35.57 14.98 20.34
C GLN A 755 -36.23 16.34 19.99
N PRO A 756 -35.46 17.35 19.57
CA PRO A 756 -36.02 18.65 19.19
C PRO A 756 -36.97 18.57 18.00
N ALA A 757 -37.97 19.45 17.97
CA ALA A 757 -38.91 19.53 16.85
C ALA A 757 -38.18 19.89 15.54
N GLY A 758 -38.43 19.13 14.48
CA GLY A 758 -37.81 19.34 13.16
C GLY A 758 -36.41 18.74 13.00
N ILE A 759 -35.97 17.92 13.95
CA ILE A 759 -34.72 17.14 13.89
C ILE A 759 -35.08 15.66 13.99
N GLU A 760 -34.54 14.83 13.09
CA GLU A 760 -34.82 13.40 12.98
C GLU A 760 -33.55 12.56 13.12
N PHE A 761 -32.74 12.85 14.13
CA PHE A 761 -31.51 12.09 14.40
C PHE A 761 -31.82 10.65 14.83
N VAL A 762 -32.86 10.49 15.67
CA VAL A 762 -33.39 9.17 16.02
C VAL A 762 -34.67 8.97 15.19
N PRO A 763 -34.63 8.16 14.11
CA PRO A 763 -35.77 7.98 13.24
C PRO A 763 -36.92 7.25 13.95
N VAL A 764 -38.14 7.50 13.50
CA VAL A 764 -39.34 6.90 14.08
C VAL A 764 -39.34 5.39 13.82
N ARG A 765 -39.43 4.60 14.89
CA ARG A 765 -39.62 3.14 14.83
C ARG A 765 -41.09 2.83 15.10
N ASP A 766 -41.86 2.70 14.03
CA ASP A 766 -43.30 2.40 14.10
C ASP A 766 -43.62 0.90 13.95
N GLY A 767 -42.58 0.06 13.85
CA GLY A 767 -42.70 -1.39 13.66
C GLY A 767 -43.21 -1.76 12.27
N SER A 768 -43.09 -0.85 11.31
CA SER A 768 -43.39 -1.12 9.92
C SER A 768 -42.40 -2.10 9.31
N ALA A 769 -42.82 -2.83 8.27
CA ALA A 769 -41.93 -3.65 7.46
C ALA A 769 -40.78 -2.82 6.85
N VAL A 770 -41.05 -1.55 6.55
CA VAL A 770 -40.05 -0.59 6.05
C VAL A 770 -39.90 0.53 7.06
N GLU A 771 -38.77 0.51 7.76
CA GLU A 771 -38.45 1.47 8.81
C GLU A 771 -38.01 2.83 8.24
N ALA A 772 -38.21 3.90 9.01
CA ALA A 772 -37.73 5.23 8.65
C ALA A 772 -36.20 5.33 8.80
N THR A 773 -35.56 6.11 7.94
CA THR A 773 -34.12 6.45 8.01
C THR A 773 -33.90 7.85 8.60
N THR A 774 -32.65 8.20 8.91
CA THR A 774 -32.29 9.54 9.40
C THR A 774 -32.53 10.65 8.36
N SER A 775 -32.53 10.32 7.07
CA SER A 775 -32.82 11.25 5.96
C SER A 775 -34.31 11.32 5.59
N GLN A 776 -35.18 10.61 6.31
CA GLN A 776 -36.59 10.41 5.94
C GLN A 776 -37.40 11.70 5.81
N TRP A 777 -37.05 12.76 6.56
CA TRP A 777 -37.69 14.07 6.46
C TRP A 777 -37.62 14.68 5.05
N LYS A 778 -36.62 14.33 4.24
CA LYS A 778 -36.47 14.76 2.83
C LYS A 778 -37.48 14.13 1.89
N ALA A 779 -38.14 13.06 2.33
CA ALA A 779 -39.11 12.29 1.58
C ALA A 779 -40.55 12.46 2.11
N ARG A 780 -40.84 13.56 2.80
CA ARG A 780 -42.17 13.86 3.36
C ARG A 780 -42.81 15.08 2.72
N VAL A 781 -44.07 14.95 2.30
CA VAL A 781 -44.90 16.05 1.79
C VAL A 781 -46.31 15.93 2.36
N GLY A 782 -46.71 16.87 3.21
CA GLY A 782 -47.98 16.80 3.94
C GLY A 782 -48.10 15.51 4.77
N ASP A 783 -49.25 14.83 4.67
CA ASP A 783 -49.53 13.54 5.34
C ASP A 783 -48.94 12.32 4.58
N THR A 784 -48.07 12.54 3.61
CA THR A 784 -47.45 11.47 2.80
C THR A 784 -45.96 11.41 3.03
N GLU A 785 -45.46 10.19 3.27
CA GLU A 785 -44.05 9.86 3.44
C GLU A 785 -43.67 8.75 2.45
N ILE A 786 -42.48 8.85 1.87
CA ILE A 786 -41.94 7.85 0.95
C ILE A 786 -40.78 7.12 1.62
N ARG A 787 -40.91 5.80 1.85
CA ARG A 787 -39.87 4.95 2.41
C ARG A 787 -39.28 4.02 1.35
N THR A 788 -38.04 3.60 1.53
CA THR A 788 -37.26 2.80 0.59
C THR A 788 -36.54 1.67 1.31
N ASP A 789 -36.44 0.51 0.68
CA ASP A 789 -35.63 -0.62 1.12
C ASP A 789 -35.20 -1.50 -0.09
N PRO A 790 -34.52 -2.63 0.14
CA PRO A 790 -34.19 -3.58 -0.93
C PRO A 790 -35.39 -4.20 -1.67
N GLU A 791 -36.60 -4.15 -1.09
CA GLU A 791 -37.81 -4.75 -1.68
C GLU A 791 -38.65 -3.75 -2.51
N GLY A 792 -38.58 -2.45 -2.21
CA GLY A 792 -39.35 -1.47 -2.97
C GLY A 792 -39.31 -0.02 -2.49
N LEU A 793 -40.10 0.78 -3.22
CA LEU A 793 -40.47 2.15 -2.90
C LEU A 793 -41.90 2.17 -2.36
N PHE A 794 -42.10 2.69 -1.15
CA PHE A 794 -43.36 2.61 -0.42
C PHE A 794 -43.90 3.99 -0.09
N LYS A 795 -45.21 4.16 -0.30
CA LYS A 795 -45.97 5.29 0.22
C LYS A 795 -46.55 4.96 1.57
N VAL A 796 -46.28 5.79 2.56
CA VAL A 796 -46.90 5.75 3.89
C VAL A 796 -47.80 6.96 4.03
N SER A 797 -49.09 6.73 4.27
CA SER A 797 -50.03 7.80 4.56
C SER A 797 -51.02 7.36 5.63
N ARG A 798 -51.08 8.13 6.73
CA ARG A 798 -51.92 7.81 7.90
C ARG A 798 -51.72 6.37 8.41
N GLY A 799 -50.47 5.91 8.46
CA GLY A 799 -50.10 4.55 8.89
C GLY A 799 -50.43 3.44 7.88
N LYS A 800 -51.00 3.76 6.71
CA LYS A 800 -51.21 2.78 5.63
C LYS A 800 -50.01 2.77 4.70
N HIS A 801 -49.39 1.59 4.57
CA HIS A 801 -48.31 1.32 3.64
C HIS A 801 -48.86 0.87 2.29
N THR A 802 -48.36 1.43 1.19
CA THR A 802 -48.71 1.02 -0.17
C THR A 802 -47.44 1.01 -1.01
N ARG A 803 -47.07 -0.16 -1.53
CA ARG A 803 -45.93 -0.30 -2.45
C ARG A 803 -46.25 0.47 -3.74
N ILE A 804 -45.40 1.43 -4.09
CA ILE A 804 -45.46 2.15 -5.37
C ILE A 804 -44.76 1.31 -6.43
N ARG A 805 -43.61 0.74 -6.09
CA ARG A 805 -42.76 0.00 -7.01
C ARG A 805 -41.95 -1.07 -6.28
N GLN A 806 -41.68 -2.18 -6.96
CA GLN A 806 -40.83 -3.26 -6.49
C GLN A 806 -39.42 -3.09 -7.07
N GLY A 807 -38.40 -3.40 -6.28
CA GLY A 807 -36.99 -3.27 -6.64
C GLY A 807 -36.17 -2.68 -5.51
N TRP A 808 -34.86 -2.66 -5.65
CA TRP A 808 -33.97 -2.11 -4.63
C TRP A 808 -33.94 -0.57 -4.77
N TYR A 809 -34.27 0.15 -3.70
CA TYR A 809 -34.24 1.61 -3.64
C TYR A 809 -33.62 2.14 -2.33
N SER A 810 -32.99 3.31 -2.38
CA SER A 810 -32.59 4.08 -1.20
C SER A 810 -32.64 5.60 -1.44
N ASP A 811 -32.47 6.37 -0.36
CA ASP A 811 -32.20 7.82 -0.37
C ASP A 811 -33.19 8.66 -1.20
N ALA A 812 -34.49 8.36 -1.07
CA ALA A 812 -35.52 9.09 -1.80
C ALA A 812 -35.62 10.57 -1.37
N ILE A 813 -35.79 11.47 -2.34
CA ILE A 813 -36.13 12.87 -2.13
C ILE A 813 -37.43 13.18 -2.88
N VAL A 814 -38.40 13.75 -2.17
CA VAL A 814 -39.71 14.06 -2.73
C VAL A 814 -39.81 15.54 -3.06
N THR A 815 -40.28 15.83 -4.28
CA THR A 815 -40.59 17.20 -4.72
C THR A 815 -41.71 17.82 -3.87
N PRO A 816 -41.69 19.13 -3.55
CA PRO A 816 -42.67 19.76 -2.66
C PRO A 816 -44.14 19.65 -3.12
N ASN A 817 -44.37 19.44 -4.42
CA ASN A 817 -45.72 19.21 -4.96
C ASN A 817 -46.21 17.76 -4.81
N GLY A 818 -45.36 16.86 -4.27
CA GLY A 818 -45.67 15.45 -4.04
C GLY A 818 -45.80 14.60 -5.29
N GLN A 819 -45.38 15.09 -6.47
CA GLN A 819 -45.59 14.38 -7.75
C GLN A 819 -44.44 13.45 -8.12
N TRP A 820 -43.21 13.81 -7.76
CA TRP A 820 -42.00 13.08 -8.12
C TRP A 820 -41.16 12.75 -6.89
N ALA A 821 -40.59 11.54 -6.88
CA ALA A 821 -39.46 11.17 -6.04
C ALA A 821 -38.23 10.94 -6.93
N VAL A 822 -37.06 11.40 -6.48
CA VAL A 822 -35.76 11.02 -7.05
C VAL A 822 -35.08 10.10 -6.04
N ALA A 823 -34.65 8.92 -6.47
CA ALA A 823 -34.10 7.89 -5.59
C ALA A 823 -32.91 7.19 -6.26
N TYR A 824 -32.03 6.63 -5.44
CA TYR A 824 -31.03 5.68 -5.89
C TYR A 824 -31.70 4.30 -6.07
N SER A 825 -31.29 3.56 -7.10
CA SER A 825 -31.84 2.24 -7.42
C SER A 825 -30.77 1.31 -7.98
N TYR A 826 -30.92 0.02 -7.70
CA TYR A 826 -30.02 -1.03 -8.15
C TYR A 826 -30.79 -2.17 -8.82
N SER A 827 -30.24 -2.71 -9.91
CA SER A 827 -30.70 -3.96 -10.53
C SER A 827 -29.54 -4.70 -11.17
N GLU A 828 -29.55 -6.03 -11.14
CA GLU A 828 -28.50 -6.86 -11.77
C GLU A 828 -28.30 -6.56 -13.26
N GLU A 829 -29.38 -6.26 -13.98
CA GLU A 829 -29.33 -6.01 -15.43
C GLU A 829 -28.76 -4.63 -15.79
N LYS A 830 -28.95 -3.62 -14.93
CA LYS A 830 -28.61 -2.21 -15.24
C LYS A 830 -27.56 -1.60 -14.32
N GLY A 831 -27.12 -2.34 -13.31
CA GLY A 831 -26.25 -1.85 -12.25
C GLY A 831 -26.91 -0.77 -11.38
N GLN A 832 -26.07 0.09 -10.83
CA GLN A 832 -26.43 1.21 -9.99
C GLN A 832 -26.91 2.39 -10.83
N MET A 833 -28.02 3.05 -10.45
CA MET A 833 -28.56 4.17 -11.21
C MET A 833 -29.42 5.12 -10.37
N ILE A 834 -29.47 6.39 -10.78
CA ILE A 834 -30.45 7.34 -10.28
C ILE A 834 -31.73 7.28 -11.12
N VAL A 835 -32.87 7.24 -10.44
CA VAL A 835 -34.19 7.23 -11.09
C VAL A 835 -35.09 8.33 -10.55
N ARG A 836 -36.03 8.76 -11.38
CA ARG A 836 -37.17 9.57 -10.97
C ARG A 836 -38.46 8.77 -11.10
N VAL A 837 -39.23 8.70 -10.02
CA VAL A 837 -40.48 7.96 -9.94
C VAL A 837 -41.64 8.94 -9.82
N ASN A 838 -42.59 8.84 -10.74
CA ASN A 838 -43.82 9.58 -10.67
C ASN A 838 -44.75 8.93 -9.63
N LEU A 839 -44.95 9.61 -8.50
CA LEU A 839 -45.68 9.07 -7.34
C LEU A 839 -47.19 8.90 -7.57
N ILE A 840 -47.73 9.48 -8.65
CA ILE A 840 -49.14 9.32 -9.04
C ILE A 840 -49.34 8.07 -9.89
N SER A 841 -48.46 7.83 -10.86
CA SER A 841 -48.58 6.74 -11.83
C SER A 841 -47.73 5.50 -11.50
N GLY A 842 -46.79 5.60 -10.57
CA GLY A 842 -45.81 4.56 -10.25
C GLY A 842 -44.76 4.32 -11.35
N ARG A 843 -44.75 5.15 -12.40
CA ARG A 843 -43.79 5.03 -13.50
C ARG A 843 -42.43 5.59 -13.10
N GLU A 844 -41.41 4.80 -13.35
CA GLU A 844 -40.00 5.15 -13.17
C GLU A 844 -39.38 5.55 -14.50
N PHE A 845 -38.46 6.51 -14.42
CA PHE A 845 -37.67 6.97 -15.54
C PHE A 845 -36.20 7.05 -15.08
N PRO A 846 -35.27 6.41 -15.80
CA PRO A 846 -33.85 6.56 -15.52
C PRO A 846 -33.38 7.98 -15.81
N ILE A 847 -32.33 8.42 -15.12
CA ILE A 847 -31.65 9.69 -15.38
C ILE A 847 -30.37 9.37 -16.17
N GLU A 848 -30.32 9.75 -17.44
CA GLU A 848 -29.25 9.39 -18.39
C GLU A 848 -27.94 10.16 -18.12
N GLY A 849 -26.79 9.52 -18.36
CA GLY A 849 -25.45 10.16 -18.35
C GLY A 849 -24.58 9.92 -17.12
N GLN A 850 -24.84 8.88 -16.32
CA GLN A 850 -24.12 8.56 -15.07
C GLN A 850 -23.40 7.19 -15.10
N GLU A 851 -22.99 6.71 -16.28
CA GLU A 851 -22.54 5.31 -16.48
C GLU A 851 -21.24 4.90 -15.74
N TYR A 852 -20.49 5.86 -15.18
CA TYR A 852 -19.17 5.59 -14.57
C TYR A 852 -19.08 5.86 -13.07
N PHE A 853 -20.07 6.51 -12.44
CA PHE A 853 -19.98 6.87 -11.02
C PHE A 853 -21.32 6.71 -10.32
N ALA A 854 -21.30 6.18 -9.10
CA ALA A 854 -22.45 6.14 -8.22
C ALA A 854 -22.83 7.56 -7.77
N TYR A 855 -24.10 7.93 -7.89
CA TYR A 855 -24.63 9.20 -7.38
C TYR A 855 -25.75 8.93 -6.38
N THR A 856 -25.90 9.80 -5.38
CA THR A 856 -26.97 9.72 -4.36
C THR A 856 -27.75 11.04 -4.29
N PRO A 857 -29.09 11.02 -4.19
CA PRO A 857 -29.89 12.22 -4.02
C PRO A 857 -29.69 12.81 -2.61
N MET A 858 -29.34 14.09 -2.52
CA MET A 858 -28.98 14.69 -1.23
C MET A 858 -29.90 15.81 -0.73
N ALA A 859 -30.35 16.72 -1.59
CA ALA A 859 -31.26 17.80 -1.18
C ALA A 859 -32.20 18.29 -2.30
N TYR A 860 -33.38 18.80 -1.95
CA TYR A 860 -34.23 19.56 -2.88
C TYR A 860 -33.93 21.07 -2.81
N VAL A 861 -33.45 21.63 -3.92
CA VAL A 861 -33.07 23.05 -4.05
C VAL A 861 -34.28 23.86 -4.50
N THR A 862 -35.02 24.39 -3.53
CA THR A 862 -36.32 25.05 -3.77
C THR A 862 -36.22 26.27 -4.69
N THR A 863 -35.12 27.03 -4.65
CA THR A 863 -34.91 28.21 -5.50
C THR A 863 -34.72 27.87 -6.98
N LEU A 864 -34.31 26.63 -7.30
CA LEU A 864 -34.09 26.15 -8.66
C LEU A 864 -35.14 25.14 -9.13
N ASN A 865 -35.98 24.66 -8.21
CA ASN A 865 -36.87 23.51 -8.41
C ASN A 865 -36.15 22.23 -8.87
N ARG A 866 -34.97 21.95 -8.32
CA ARG A 866 -34.10 20.82 -8.73
C ARG A 866 -33.67 19.97 -7.53
N VAL A 867 -33.28 18.73 -7.79
CA VAL A 867 -32.67 17.82 -6.79
C VAL A 867 -31.15 17.86 -6.97
N LEU A 868 -30.42 18.05 -5.87
CA LEU A 868 -28.97 17.93 -5.81
C LEU A 868 -28.59 16.45 -5.70
N LEU A 869 -27.72 16.00 -6.59
CA LEU A 869 -27.05 14.70 -6.53
C LEU A 869 -25.59 14.90 -6.14
N VAL A 870 -25.07 13.96 -5.36
CA VAL A 870 -23.66 13.91 -4.92
C VAL A 870 -23.06 12.60 -5.42
N GLN A 871 -21.88 12.67 -6.02
CA GLN A 871 -21.12 11.49 -6.43
C GLN A 871 -20.59 10.77 -5.18
N GLN A 872 -20.74 9.45 -5.12
CA GLN A 872 -20.09 8.60 -4.12
C GLN A 872 -18.71 8.20 -4.65
N ASN A 873 -17.69 8.35 -3.81
CA ASN A 873 -16.35 7.83 -4.11
C ASN A 873 -16.28 6.38 -3.60
N GLU A 874 -15.91 5.43 -4.46
CA GLU A 874 -15.77 4.00 -4.14
C GLU A 874 -14.61 3.69 -3.14
N HIS A 875 -14.01 4.70 -2.51
CA HIS A 875 -12.87 4.55 -1.59
C HIS A 875 -13.25 4.42 -0.10
N GLU A 876 -14.53 4.31 0.24
CA GLU A 876 -14.97 4.11 1.64
C GLU A 876 -15.10 2.63 2.07
N ASP A 877 -14.69 1.67 1.22
CA ASP A 877 -14.64 0.24 1.55
C ASP A 877 -13.23 -0.21 2.01
N GLU A 878 -12.40 0.68 2.56
CA GLU A 878 -11.27 0.23 3.37
C GLU A 878 -11.81 -0.27 4.71
N GLY A 879 -11.76 -1.59 4.88
CA GLY A 879 -12.35 -2.40 5.93
C GLY A 879 -12.60 -1.67 7.25
N TYR A 880 -13.83 -1.78 7.74
CA TYR A 880 -14.15 -1.56 9.14
C TYR A 880 -13.21 -2.42 9.98
N ASP A 881 -12.12 -1.83 10.44
CA ASP A 881 -11.31 -2.41 11.49
C ASP A 881 -12.22 -2.45 12.72
N ASP A 882 -12.60 -3.65 13.15
CA ASP A 882 -13.55 -3.88 14.25
C ASP A 882 -13.09 -3.26 15.59
N GLU A 883 -11.83 -2.79 15.65
CA GLU A 883 -11.21 -2.10 16.77
C GLU A 883 -10.98 -0.59 16.56
N ALA A 884 -11.25 -0.02 15.37
CA ALA A 884 -11.17 1.42 15.19
C ALA A 884 -12.22 2.09 16.11
N GLU A 885 -11.76 2.91 17.05
CA GLU A 885 -12.65 3.74 17.86
C GLU A 885 -13.61 4.49 16.93
N LEU A 886 -14.89 4.65 17.35
CA LEU A 886 -15.90 5.56 16.76
C LEU A 886 -15.36 7.00 16.72
N ASP A 887 -14.36 7.23 15.90
CA ASP A 887 -13.58 8.45 15.80
C ASP A 887 -13.86 8.98 14.39
N ASP A 888 -15.12 9.40 14.25
CA ASP A 888 -15.78 9.91 13.06
C ASP A 888 -14.95 11.03 12.42
N ALA A 889 -14.15 10.68 11.42
CA ALA A 889 -13.68 11.65 10.47
C ALA A 889 -14.92 12.20 9.77
N VAL A 890 -15.10 13.52 9.79
CA VAL A 890 -16.08 14.17 8.91
C VAL A 890 -15.67 13.82 7.49
N GLY A 891 -16.51 13.04 6.78
CA GLY A 891 -16.25 12.66 5.40
C GLY A 891 -15.95 13.88 4.53
N GLU A 892 -15.12 13.69 3.50
CA GLU A 892 -14.73 14.78 2.61
C GLU A 892 -15.97 15.40 1.95
N ASP A 893 -16.09 16.72 2.05
CA ASP A 893 -17.15 17.43 1.36
C ASP A 893 -16.93 17.25 -0.16
N PRO A 894 -17.98 16.92 -0.94
CA PRO A 894 -17.82 16.68 -2.37
C PRO A 894 -17.30 17.92 -3.10
N GLY A 895 -16.36 17.70 -4.01
CA GLY A 895 -15.89 18.70 -4.97
C GLY A 895 -17.03 19.22 -5.85
N SER A 896 -16.88 20.42 -6.42
CA SER A 896 -17.93 21.00 -7.28
C SER A 896 -18.22 20.17 -8.53
N ASP A 897 -17.22 19.42 -9.00
CA ASP A 897 -17.28 18.45 -10.10
C ASP A 897 -18.02 17.15 -9.73
N GLN A 898 -18.17 16.86 -8.44
CA GLN A 898 -18.91 15.73 -7.88
C GLN A 898 -20.39 16.08 -7.58
N LEU A 899 -20.86 17.27 -7.97
CA LEU A 899 -22.20 17.77 -7.65
C LEU A 899 -23.03 18.09 -8.91
N LEU A 900 -24.23 17.51 -9.00
CA LEU A 900 -25.14 17.70 -10.14
C LEU A 900 -26.55 18.12 -9.70
N LEU A 901 -27.22 18.92 -10.52
CA LEU A 901 -28.63 19.27 -10.34
C LEU A 901 -29.50 18.54 -11.36
N VAL A 902 -30.54 17.89 -10.88
CA VAL A 902 -31.53 17.18 -11.68
C VAL A 902 -32.85 17.95 -11.69
N ASP A 903 -33.41 18.15 -12.87
CA ASP A 903 -34.82 18.50 -13.02
C ASP A 903 -35.68 17.23 -12.81
N PRO A 904 -36.49 17.15 -11.74
CA PRO A 904 -37.30 15.97 -11.46
C PRO A 904 -38.42 15.72 -12.50
N LEU A 905 -38.80 16.74 -13.27
CA LEU A 905 -39.84 16.63 -14.30
C LEU A 905 -39.31 16.03 -15.60
N THR A 906 -38.11 16.43 -16.02
CA THR A 906 -37.52 15.99 -17.31
C THR A 906 -36.46 14.91 -17.14
N GLY A 907 -35.77 14.87 -16.00
CA GLY A 907 -34.56 14.08 -15.78
C GLY A 907 -33.29 14.76 -16.28
N SER A 908 -33.35 16.00 -16.76
CA SER A 908 -32.18 16.71 -17.28
C SER A 908 -31.22 17.09 -16.15
N THR A 909 -29.95 16.73 -16.31
CA THR A 909 -28.86 17.05 -15.39
C THR A 909 -28.13 18.34 -15.82
N GLN A 910 -27.57 19.05 -14.85
CA GLN A 910 -26.64 20.16 -15.09
C GLN A 910 -25.64 20.25 -13.94
N PRO A 911 -24.36 20.62 -14.18
CA PRO A 911 -23.42 20.93 -13.12
C PRO A 911 -23.91 22.06 -12.21
N VAL A 912 -23.50 22.03 -10.94
CA VAL A 912 -23.76 23.15 -10.02
C VAL A 912 -22.94 24.39 -10.40
N SER A 913 -23.44 25.57 -10.04
CA SER A 913 -22.71 26.84 -10.16
C SER A 913 -22.88 27.65 -8.88
N GLY A 914 -21.79 27.82 -8.14
CA GLY A 914 -21.78 28.39 -6.78
C GLY A 914 -21.40 27.36 -5.72
N GLU A 915 -21.61 27.71 -4.45
CA GLU A 915 -21.33 26.84 -3.31
C GLU A 915 -22.55 25.96 -2.98
N PHE A 916 -22.41 24.64 -3.09
CA PHE A 916 -23.49 23.68 -2.82
C PHE A 916 -23.14 22.68 -1.72
N ARG A 917 -21.90 22.65 -1.23
CA ARG A 917 -21.45 21.72 -0.18
C ARG A 917 -22.30 21.79 1.09
N PRO A 918 -22.70 22.98 1.60
CA PRO A 918 -23.61 23.04 2.76
C PRO A 918 -24.95 22.32 2.56
N LEU A 919 -25.47 22.26 1.34
CA LEU A 919 -26.70 21.53 1.04
C LEU A 919 -26.45 20.01 0.95
N ALA A 920 -25.26 19.61 0.49
CA ALA A 920 -24.85 18.21 0.44
C ALA A 920 -24.68 17.60 1.85
N GLN A 921 -24.37 18.42 2.85
CA GLN A 921 -24.19 17.95 4.24
C GLN A 921 -25.50 17.63 4.98
N GLN A 922 -26.67 17.98 4.45
CA GLN A 922 -27.93 17.82 5.17
C GLN A 922 -28.26 16.34 5.37
N THR A 923 -28.28 15.84 6.60
CA THR A 923 -28.62 14.44 6.89
C THR A 923 -29.95 14.34 7.64
N TYR A 924 -29.96 14.61 8.95
CA TYR A 924 -31.11 14.46 9.86
C TYR A 924 -31.87 15.76 10.14
N ARG A 925 -31.41 16.89 9.59
CA ARG A 925 -32.08 18.19 9.69
C ARG A 925 -31.71 19.10 8.53
N PRO A 926 -32.54 20.13 8.24
CA PRO A 926 -32.13 21.22 7.35
C PRO A 926 -31.00 22.05 7.96
N LEU A 927 -30.33 22.86 7.12
CA LEU A 927 -29.40 23.88 7.59
C LEU A 927 -30.06 24.83 8.59
N GLN A 928 -29.29 25.29 9.58
CA GLN A 928 -29.78 26.19 10.61
C GLN A 928 -30.06 27.57 10.02
N LYS A 929 -31.28 28.07 10.16
CA LYS A 929 -31.66 29.41 9.69
C LYS A 929 -30.98 30.50 10.52
N THR A 930 -30.63 31.61 9.87
CA THR A 930 -30.30 32.87 10.57
C THR A 930 -31.56 33.66 10.87
N LEU A 931 -31.42 34.85 11.47
CA LEU A 931 -32.51 35.82 11.61
C LEU A 931 -33.03 36.38 10.26
N LYS A 932 -32.32 36.17 9.15
CA LYS A 932 -32.70 36.68 7.82
C LYS A 932 -33.26 35.58 6.91
N PRO A 933 -34.29 35.88 6.10
CA PRO A 933 -34.84 34.91 5.16
C PRO A 933 -33.82 34.49 4.09
N ASN A 934 -33.75 33.18 3.80
CA ASN A 934 -32.84 32.56 2.82
C ASN A 934 -31.35 32.57 3.19
N GLU A 935 -31.01 33.02 4.40
CA GLU A 935 -29.66 32.91 4.96
C GLU A 935 -29.63 31.77 6.00
N PHE A 936 -28.55 31.00 5.99
CA PHE A 936 -28.34 29.85 6.86
C PHE A 936 -26.93 29.85 7.44
N TRP A 937 -26.79 29.41 8.68
CA TRP A 937 -25.49 29.07 9.25
C TRP A 937 -25.00 27.76 8.62
N ALA A 938 -23.76 27.76 8.15
CA ALA A 938 -23.12 26.60 7.54
C ALA A 938 -21.62 26.53 7.89
N ALA A 939 -21.08 25.32 7.88
CA ALA A 939 -19.67 25.02 8.05
C ALA A 939 -19.16 24.26 6.82
N ILE A 940 -17.97 24.64 6.36
CA ILE A 940 -17.27 24.00 5.24
C ILE A 940 -15.94 23.48 5.80
N PRO A 941 -15.79 22.17 6.01
CA PRO A 941 -14.53 21.56 6.38
C PRO A 941 -13.54 21.59 5.19
N ASP A 942 -12.25 21.68 5.53
CA ASP A 942 -11.11 21.52 4.63
C ASP A 942 -10.18 20.50 5.30
N ILE A 943 -10.27 19.24 4.86
CA ILE A 943 -9.56 18.11 5.46
C ILE A 943 -8.06 18.24 5.24
N ASP A 944 -7.64 18.62 4.03
CA ASP A 944 -6.24 18.84 3.68
C ASP A 944 -5.57 19.86 4.61
N LYS A 945 -6.27 20.94 4.92
CA LYS A 945 -5.76 21.98 5.84
C LYS A 945 -6.10 21.71 7.31
N ASN A 946 -6.84 20.65 7.62
CA ASN A 946 -7.39 20.34 8.92
C ASN A 946 -8.06 21.57 9.57
N GLU A 947 -8.94 22.25 8.84
CA GLU A 947 -9.66 23.44 9.32
C GLU A 947 -11.13 23.42 8.94
N THR A 948 -11.93 24.25 9.60
CA THR A 948 -13.34 24.46 9.28
C THR A 948 -13.63 25.95 9.13
N ILE A 949 -14.31 26.33 8.04
CA ILE A 949 -14.80 27.69 7.84
C ILE A 949 -16.29 27.71 8.18
N VAL A 950 -16.65 28.48 9.21
CA VAL A 950 -18.04 28.72 9.60
C VAL A 950 -18.50 30.06 9.03
N GLY A 951 -19.70 30.10 8.45
CA GLY A 951 -20.21 31.29 7.80
C GLY A 951 -21.71 31.31 7.54
N ILE A 952 -22.11 32.31 6.75
CA ILE A 952 -23.48 32.48 6.27
C ILE A 952 -23.58 32.01 4.83
N TYR A 953 -24.48 31.07 4.60
CA TYR A 953 -24.85 30.53 3.30
C TYR A 953 -26.15 31.15 2.79
N GLU A 954 -26.16 31.66 1.56
CA GLU A 954 -27.34 32.27 0.93
C GLU A 954 -27.88 31.40 -0.22
N THR A 955 -29.10 30.87 -0.06
CA THR A 955 -29.68 29.88 -1.00
C THR A 955 -30.21 30.46 -2.32
N LYS A 956 -30.22 31.79 -2.47
CA LYS A 956 -30.59 32.46 -3.71
C LYS A 956 -29.42 32.65 -4.66
N THR A 957 -28.26 32.98 -4.10
CA THR A 957 -27.02 33.27 -4.83
C THR A 957 -26.06 32.08 -4.81
N PHE A 958 -26.31 31.09 -3.94
CA PHE A 958 -25.39 30.00 -3.62
C PHE A 958 -24.03 30.54 -3.18
N GLY A 959 -24.04 31.69 -2.50
CA GLY A 959 -22.86 32.33 -1.95
C GLY A 959 -22.61 31.90 -0.51
N PHE A 960 -21.33 31.77 -0.16
CA PHE A 960 -20.89 31.52 1.22
C PHE A 960 -20.00 32.66 1.71
N ARG A 961 -20.38 33.26 2.84
CA ARG A 961 -19.64 34.35 3.49
C ARG A 961 -19.04 33.84 4.79
N ALA A 962 -17.72 33.67 4.81
CA ALA A 962 -16.98 33.27 6.00
C ALA A 962 -17.15 34.29 7.15
N ILE A 963 -17.33 33.77 8.37
CA ILE A 963 -17.43 34.56 9.61
C ILE A 963 -16.30 34.17 10.57
N LEU A 964 -16.06 32.86 10.73
CA LEU A 964 -15.08 32.30 11.63
C LEU A 964 -14.27 31.21 10.91
N ARG A 965 -12.97 31.17 11.16
CA ARG A 965 -12.08 30.08 10.75
C ARG A 965 -11.60 29.34 11.99
N VAL A 966 -11.81 28.03 12.01
CA VAL A 966 -11.44 27.14 13.11
C VAL A 966 -10.31 26.23 12.64
N PRO A 967 -9.04 26.54 12.93
CA PRO A 967 -7.93 25.68 12.55
C PRO A 967 -7.86 24.44 13.45
N LYS A 968 -7.15 23.41 12.98
CA LYS A 968 -6.91 22.13 13.68
C LYS A 968 -8.17 21.34 14.00
N MET A 969 -9.30 21.61 13.36
CA MET A 969 -10.55 20.91 13.61
C MET A 969 -11.38 20.89 12.33
N THR A 970 -11.86 19.70 11.96
CA THR A 970 -12.80 19.48 10.86
C THR A 970 -14.16 19.11 11.44
N PHE A 971 -15.20 19.82 11.04
CA PHE A 971 -16.60 19.51 11.32
C PHE A 971 -17.52 20.12 10.26
N ASN A 972 -18.69 19.53 10.04
CA ASN A 972 -19.64 20.02 9.03
C ASN A 972 -20.84 20.75 9.66
N SER A 973 -21.76 21.22 8.81
CA SER A 973 -22.94 21.99 9.26
C SER A 973 -23.87 21.21 10.19
N MET A 974 -23.85 19.89 10.15
CA MET A 974 -24.69 19.03 10.99
C MET A 974 -24.12 18.94 12.41
N ASN A 975 -22.80 18.98 12.59
CA ASN A 975 -22.14 18.91 13.89
C ASN A 975 -22.12 20.24 14.68
N MET A 976 -22.72 21.32 14.16
CA MET A 976 -22.69 22.63 14.82
C MET A 976 -24.05 23.27 15.02
N TRP A 977 -24.12 24.20 15.97
CA TRP A 977 -25.26 25.07 16.22
C TRP A 977 -24.79 26.46 16.66
N VAL A 978 -25.31 27.50 16.01
CA VAL A 978 -24.97 28.89 16.31
C VAL A 978 -26.03 29.55 17.19
N ASP A 979 -25.64 30.04 18.35
CA ASP A 979 -26.45 30.96 19.13
C ASP A 979 -26.13 32.39 18.70
N GLU A 980 -26.92 32.90 17.75
CA GLU A 980 -26.73 34.24 17.17
C GLU A 980 -26.89 35.37 18.21
N PRO A 981 -27.89 35.34 19.12
CA PRO A 981 -27.97 36.30 20.23
C PRO A 981 -26.77 36.30 21.17
N GLU A 982 -26.26 35.12 21.56
CA GLU A 982 -25.08 34.98 22.44
C GLU A 982 -23.75 35.10 21.69
N LYS A 983 -23.78 35.28 20.36
CA LYS A 983 -22.61 35.31 19.47
C LYS A 983 -21.66 34.13 19.71
N THR A 984 -22.22 32.95 19.93
CA THR A 984 -21.49 31.75 20.32
C THR A 984 -21.80 30.62 19.35
N ILE A 985 -20.78 29.85 18.98
CA ILE A 985 -20.96 28.59 18.27
C ILE A 985 -20.75 27.43 19.24
N TYR A 986 -21.66 26.46 19.16
CA TYR A 986 -21.51 25.14 19.73
C TYR A 986 -21.20 24.18 18.60
N PHE A 987 -20.25 23.28 18.80
CA PHE A 987 -19.92 22.28 17.80
C PHE A 987 -19.39 21.02 18.45
N VAL A 988 -19.60 19.92 17.74
CA VAL A 988 -19.18 18.59 18.14
C VAL A 988 -17.89 18.27 17.44
N TYR A 989 -16.90 17.80 18.19
CA TYR A 989 -15.65 17.32 17.64
C TYR A 989 -15.20 16.07 18.40
N ARG A 990 -15.14 14.95 17.68
CA ARG A 990 -14.70 13.64 18.18
C ARG A 990 -15.42 13.24 19.49
N GLY A 991 -16.75 13.28 19.48
CA GLY A 991 -17.59 12.90 20.61
C GLY A 991 -17.69 13.91 21.76
N HIS A 992 -17.02 15.06 21.69
CA HIS A 992 -17.13 16.10 22.72
C HIS A 992 -17.92 17.31 22.24
N LEU A 993 -18.62 17.98 23.17
CA LEU A 993 -19.27 19.26 22.91
C LEU A 993 -18.33 20.41 23.30
N LEU A 994 -18.04 21.26 22.32
CA LEU A 994 -17.21 22.45 22.47
C LEU A 994 -18.03 23.71 22.22
N ARG A 995 -17.62 24.82 22.82
CA ARG A 995 -18.12 26.15 22.46
C ARG A 995 -17.00 27.16 22.30
N MET A 996 -17.21 28.13 21.41
CA MET A 996 -16.34 29.30 21.31
C MET A 996 -17.11 30.55 20.82
N PRO A 997 -16.60 31.77 21.06
CA PRO A 997 -17.17 32.98 20.50
C PRO A 997 -17.04 33.00 18.96
N LEU A 998 -18.05 33.55 18.26
CA LEU A 998 -18.04 33.72 16.79
C LEU A 998 -17.04 34.78 16.28
N GLY A 999 -16.24 35.39 17.16
CA GLY A 999 -15.44 36.57 16.83
C GLY A 999 -16.27 37.87 16.86
N LYS A 1000 -15.60 39.02 16.68
CA LYS A 1000 -16.26 40.33 16.63
C LYS A 1000 -16.79 40.67 15.26
#